data_AF-A0A1E7GSF5-F1
#
_entry.id   AF-A0A1E7GSF5-F1
#
_cell.length_a   1.000
_cell.length_b   1.000
_cell.length_c   1.000
_cell.angle_alpha   90.00
_cell.angle_beta   90.00
_cell.angle_gamma   90.00
#
_symmetry.space_group_name_H-M   'P 1'
#
loop_
_entity.id
_entity.type
_entity.pdbx_description
1 polymer ?
#
loop_
_entity_poly.entity_id
_entity_poly.type
_entity_poly.pdbx_seq_one_letter_code
_entity_poly.pdbx_strand_id
1 'polypeptide(L)'
;MGIGIEDLERLNALPKEISKPDMDLEKLKRLPEYRRRQWWDELLRVEEEYYGKYYLGGATNEYLEANIAMSKLKLIVSFSDNGEQCPVHSFKEDEMTFMRGFEELVVIGRLSVDELVDYFKRVKGKERGLVKIAFDAVNQGYGVMDEIVRRSDIPGDLANAFTRVYGERLKKMEETAKKYIDKYGLPAVEADINSLLDESKYEREKIIERLNQSLSNLDDRLREGDDLKEGKNQLERTLRGLEREVVTKEAGRAALTSKLREFEDDKKDAWERYEKVESAWSESIGEIEERRKALDARELELKEAEERQRAELKDTARKAFEDELGNISRLKEELEKKGEALKSERAELGYERSEIEERLGKLRTILEGGEVKRFVTGDVAKIHEMNYIGRFDIKMNALPRTIYDPIEKKGRRINAWSDHYKFDDADKILSSLKVDYDEATGKLPLNLRSRYVVADKKYKLFGKEETKLIVEAAVLGHLLEYAENGFDTRTVTLSELLSVLTKYINRAELGNYFHVLGIASVTGFDKKVLEHINSNDFHNNFVSRYVSLCLVDLETGEVFYNESDDRIKAYLPLFKPLFDEEKMRAIREHVVGRLELKDFAVLDRIVEEATDGGEGGRRLAKKAFYDLEKEGIGEVRYDKEFGLVVANTRKKEVM
;
A
#
# COMPACT_ATOMS: atom_id res chain seq x y z
N MET A 1 -21.53 64.32 -22.42
CA MET A 1 -22.83 64.23 -23.13
C MET A 1 -23.37 62.85 -22.84
N GLY A 2 -24.58 62.72 -22.27
CA GLY A 2 -25.17 61.41 -22.02
C GLY A 2 -25.63 60.76 -23.34
N ILE A 3 -25.69 59.43 -23.37
CA ILE A 3 -26.32 58.70 -24.48
C ILE A 3 -27.81 59.06 -24.49
N GLY A 4 -28.32 59.55 -25.63
CA GLY A 4 -29.75 59.80 -25.80
C GLY A 4 -30.55 58.49 -25.76
N ILE A 5 -31.79 58.51 -25.26
CA ILE A 5 -32.63 57.30 -25.13
C ILE A 5 -32.80 56.60 -26.48
N GLU A 6 -33.01 57.36 -27.57
CA GLU A 6 -33.16 56.81 -28.92
C GLU A 6 -31.89 56.10 -29.42
N ASP A 7 -30.71 56.65 -29.13
CA ASP A 7 -29.43 56.02 -29.46
C ASP A 7 -29.19 54.77 -28.62
N LEU A 8 -29.55 54.79 -27.34
CA LEU A 8 -29.44 53.63 -26.46
C LEU A 8 -30.36 52.49 -26.90
N GLU A 9 -31.61 52.80 -27.24
CA GLU A 9 -32.58 51.81 -27.73
C GLU A 9 -32.13 51.20 -29.06
N ARG A 10 -31.63 52.03 -29.99
CA ARG A 10 -31.06 51.55 -31.26
C ARG A 10 -29.87 50.64 -31.04
N LEU A 11 -28.87 51.08 -30.28
CA LEU A 11 -27.64 50.31 -30.03
C LEU A 11 -27.95 49.00 -29.30
N ASN A 12 -28.93 49.01 -28.40
CA ASN A 12 -29.26 47.85 -27.59
C ASN A 12 -30.26 46.88 -28.25
N ALA A 13 -30.87 47.22 -29.38
CA ALA A 13 -31.94 46.41 -29.96
C ALA A 13 -31.51 44.95 -30.25
N LEU A 14 -30.38 44.76 -30.95
CA LEU A 14 -29.85 43.45 -31.27
C LEU A 14 -29.15 42.77 -30.07
N PRO A 15 -28.24 43.44 -29.32
CA PRO A 15 -27.67 42.85 -28.10
C PRO A 15 -28.73 42.39 -27.11
N LYS A 16 -29.79 43.18 -26.90
CA LYS A 16 -30.89 42.79 -26.00
C LYS A 16 -31.62 41.56 -26.54
N GLU A 17 -31.86 41.45 -27.85
CA GLU A 17 -32.58 40.30 -28.41
C GLU A 17 -31.82 38.98 -28.23
N ILE A 18 -30.50 38.97 -28.48
CA ILE A 18 -29.68 37.75 -28.37
C ILE A 18 -29.41 37.38 -26.91
N SER A 19 -29.21 38.38 -26.05
CA SER A 19 -28.91 38.14 -24.62
C SER A 19 -30.11 37.71 -23.78
N LYS A 20 -31.35 37.79 -24.29
CA LYS A 20 -32.54 37.39 -23.51
C LYS A 20 -32.50 35.91 -23.09
N PRO A 21 -33.17 35.56 -21.98
CA PRO A 21 -33.23 34.17 -21.49
C PRO A 21 -33.93 33.19 -22.44
N ASP A 22 -34.79 33.68 -23.34
CA ASP A 22 -35.56 32.88 -24.29
C ASP A 22 -34.80 32.59 -25.59
N MET A 23 -33.76 33.34 -25.92
CA MET A 23 -32.83 33.07 -27.02
C MET A 23 -31.69 32.18 -26.53
N ASP A 24 -31.97 30.89 -26.35
CA ASP A 24 -31.04 29.86 -25.88
C ASP A 24 -30.05 29.39 -26.97
N LEU A 25 -29.00 28.67 -26.56
CA LEU A 25 -27.98 28.14 -27.47
C LEU A 25 -28.59 27.19 -28.51
N GLU A 26 -29.59 26.39 -28.14
CA GLU A 26 -30.29 25.49 -29.08
C GLU A 26 -30.99 26.26 -30.20
N LYS A 27 -31.69 27.35 -29.88
CA LYS A 27 -32.30 28.25 -30.87
C LYS A 27 -31.25 28.91 -31.75
N LEU A 28 -30.15 29.37 -31.15
CA LEU A 28 -29.05 29.98 -31.91
C LEU A 28 -28.40 28.98 -32.85
N LYS A 29 -28.15 27.73 -32.43
CA LYS A 29 -27.57 26.64 -33.24
C LYS A 29 -28.43 26.28 -34.44
N ARG A 30 -29.76 26.38 -34.31
CA ARG A 30 -30.73 26.15 -35.40
C ARG A 30 -30.77 27.25 -36.45
N LEU A 31 -30.22 28.44 -36.17
CA LEU A 31 -30.10 29.47 -37.19
C LEU A 31 -29.06 29.04 -38.25
N PRO A 32 -29.18 29.48 -39.50
CA PRO A 32 -28.11 29.28 -40.47
C PRO A 32 -26.84 30.06 -40.09
N GLU A 33 -25.67 29.50 -40.38
CA GLU A 33 -24.36 30.11 -40.10
C GLU A 33 -24.26 31.56 -40.63
N TYR A 34 -24.71 31.81 -41.86
CA TYR A 34 -24.65 33.15 -42.46
C TYR A 34 -25.40 34.21 -41.63
N ARG A 35 -26.50 33.83 -40.97
CA ARG A 35 -27.32 34.73 -40.15
C ARG A 35 -26.64 35.02 -38.83
N ARG A 36 -26.03 34.02 -38.20
CA ARG A 36 -25.20 34.22 -37.00
C ARG A 36 -23.97 35.09 -37.29
N ARG A 37 -23.35 34.94 -38.47
CA ARG A 37 -22.22 35.80 -38.90
C ARG A 37 -22.66 37.25 -39.10
N GLN A 38 -23.81 37.48 -39.74
CA GLN A 38 -24.39 38.83 -39.84
C GLN A 38 -24.66 39.45 -38.48
N TRP A 39 -25.19 38.68 -37.54
CA TRP A 39 -25.42 39.16 -36.17
C TRP A 39 -24.12 39.45 -35.43
N TRP A 40 -23.07 38.66 -35.64
CA TRP A 40 -21.74 38.94 -35.10
C TRP A 40 -21.16 40.26 -35.63
N ASP A 41 -21.21 40.47 -36.96
CA ASP A 41 -20.71 41.68 -37.59
C ASP A 41 -21.46 42.94 -37.13
N GLU A 42 -22.78 42.83 -36.95
CA GLU A 42 -23.60 43.93 -36.43
C GLU A 42 -23.30 44.22 -34.96
N LEU A 43 -23.06 43.19 -34.13
CA LEU A 43 -22.62 43.39 -32.74
C LEU A 43 -21.26 44.09 -32.66
N LEU A 44 -20.32 43.78 -33.57
CA LEU A 44 -19.03 44.49 -33.64
C LEU A 44 -19.20 45.97 -33.99
N ARG A 45 -20.13 46.31 -34.90
CA ARG A 45 -20.44 47.71 -35.23
C ARG A 45 -21.09 48.44 -34.05
N VAL A 46 -22.02 47.79 -33.36
CA VAL A 46 -22.64 48.33 -32.15
C VAL A 46 -21.59 48.58 -31.07
N GLU A 47 -20.68 47.64 -30.87
CA GLU A 47 -19.56 47.74 -29.92
C GLU A 47 -18.60 48.89 -30.29
N GLU A 48 -18.19 48.98 -31.56
CA GLU A 48 -17.32 50.05 -32.05
C GLU A 48 -17.97 51.43 -31.94
N GLU A 49 -19.25 51.55 -32.31
CA GLU A 49 -19.99 52.82 -32.17
C GLU A 49 -20.13 53.19 -30.68
N TYR A 50 -20.47 52.22 -29.83
CA TYR A 50 -20.62 52.43 -28.39
C TYR A 50 -19.32 52.91 -27.75
N TYR A 51 -18.23 52.13 -27.90
CA TYR A 51 -16.95 52.45 -27.27
C TYR A 51 -16.28 53.66 -27.92
N GLY A 52 -16.35 53.79 -29.24
CA GLY A 52 -15.69 54.86 -30.00
C GLY A 52 -16.35 56.23 -29.83
N LYS A 53 -17.68 56.30 -29.75
CA LYS A 53 -18.43 57.57 -29.71
C LYS A 53 -18.90 57.96 -28.32
N TYR A 54 -19.38 57.02 -27.51
CA TYR A 54 -20.09 57.31 -26.27
C TYR A 54 -19.27 57.02 -25.02
N TYR A 55 -18.60 55.87 -24.97
CA TYR A 55 -17.76 55.49 -23.83
C TYR A 55 -16.56 56.43 -23.67
N LEU A 56 -15.84 56.73 -24.76
CA LEU A 56 -14.76 57.74 -24.76
C LEU A 56 -15.25 59.16 -24.41
N GLY A 57 -16.54 59.44 -24.61
CA GLY A 57 -17.20 60.69 -24.20
C GLY A 57 -17.62 60.72 -22.72
N GLY A 58 -17.28 59.69 -21.94
CA GLY A 58 -17.58 59.56 -20.52
C GLY A 58 -18.98 59.02 -20.20
N ALA A 59 -19.72 58.49 -21.18
CA ALA A 59 -21.03 57.90 -20.96
C ALA A 59 -20.93 56.37 -20.90
N THR A 60 -21.17 55.79 -19.73
CA THR A 60 -21.21 54.33 -19.51
C THR A 60 -22.64 53.84 -19.39
N ASN A 61 -22.88 52.58 -19.78
CA ASN A 61 -24.17 51.93 -19.67
C ASN A 61 -23.95 50.42 -19.48
N GLU A 62 -23.89 50.02 -18.22
CA GLU A 62 -23.64 48.65 -17.80
C GLU A 62 -24.63 47.64 -18.42
N TYR A 63 -25.87 48.08 -18.70
CA TYR A 63 -26.89 47.22 -19.30
C TYR A 63 -26.61 46.90 -20.77
N LEU A 64 -26.16 47.90 -21.54
CA LEU A 64 -25.76 47.72 -22.94
C LEU A 64 -24.46 46.93 -23.04
N GLU A 65 -23.46 47.26 -22.21
CA GLU A 65 -22.18 46.55 -22.11
C GLU A 65 -22.41 45.05 -21.83
N ALA A 66 -23.21 44.73 -20.81
CA ALA A 66 -23.57 43.35 -20.47
C ALA A 66 -24.28 42.60 -21.62
N ASN A 67 -25.17 43.28 -22.34
CA ASN A 67 -25.89 42.66 -23.47
C ASN A 67 -24.96 42.39 -24.65
N ILE A 68 -24.02 43.28 -24.94
CA ILE A 68 -23.03 43.10 -26.01
C ILE A 68 -22.15 41.89 -25.67
N ALA A 69 -21.60 41.83 -24.45
CA ALA A 69 -20.74 40.74 -24.00
C ALA A 69 -21.44 39.37 -24.06
N MET A 70 -22.64 39.27 -23.47
CA MET A 70 -23.43 38.03 -23.45
C MET A 70 -23.83 37.57 -24.85
N SER A 71 -24.24 38.50 -25.72
CA SER A 71 -24.65 38.16 -27.09
C SER A 71 -23.50 37.62 -27.92
N LYS A 72 -22.32 38.24 -27.77
CA LYS A 72 -21.10 37.78 -28.42
C LYS A 72 -20.71 36.39 -27.90
N LEU A 73 -20.71 36.16 -26.59
CA LEU A 73 -20.37 34.86 -26.02
C LEU A 73 -21.32 33.74 -26.51
N LYS A 74 -22.63 33.97 -26.47
CA LYS A 74 -23.64 33.03 -26.97
C LYS A 74 -23.42 32.66 -28.45
N LEU A 75 -23.13 33.65 -29.28
CA LEU A 75 -22.85 33.40 -30.70
C LEU A 75 -21.59 32.57 -30.88
N ILE A 76 -20.48 32.92 -30.20
CA ILE A 76 -19.22 32.16 -30.27
C ILE A 76 -19.43 30.70 -29.86
N VAL A 77 -20.12 30.45 -28.75
CA VAL A 77 -20.41 29.09 -28.29
C VAL A 77 -21.29 28.35 -29.30
N SER A 78 -22.27 29.02 -29.91
CA SER A 78 -23.10 28.40 -30.95
C SER A 78 -22.33 28.02 -32.21
N PHE A 79 -21.32 28.81 -32.62
CA PHE A 79 -20.42 28.43 -33.73
C PHE A 79 -19.55 27.24 -33.35
N SER A 80 -18.93 27.31 -32.16
CA SER A 80 -18.05 26.25 -31.64
C SER A 80 -18.77 24.91 -31.55
N ASP A 81 -19.97 24.89 -30.98
CA ASP A 81 -20.74 23.67 -30.80
C ASP A 81 -21.28 23.07 -32.11
N ASN A 82 -21.47 23.90 -33.15
CA ASN A 82 -21.86 23.43 -34.48
C ASN A 82 -20.67 22.91 -35.30
N GLY A 83 -19.44 22.99 -34.77
CA GLY A 83 -18.21 22.66 -35.50
C GLY A 83 -17.88 23.66 -36.61
N GLU A 84 -18.42 24.89 -36.53
CA GLU A 84 -18.22 25.95 -37.51
C GLU A 84 -16.98 26.79 -37.16
N GLN A 85 -16.38 27.45 -38.16
CA GLN A 85 -15.24 28.33 -37.91
C GLN A 85 -15.69 29.56 -37.10
N CYS A 86 -15.24 29.64 -35.85
CA CYS A 86 -15.56 30.74 -34.94
C CYS A 86 -14.98 32.08 -35.46
N PRO A 87 -15.74 33.18 -35.40
CA PRO A 87 -15.21 34.53 -35.60
C PRO A 87 -14.07 34.85 -34.61
N VAL A 88 -13.20 35.81 -34.95
CA VAL A 88 -12.11 36.22 -34.04
C VAL A 88 -12.69 36.84 -32.76
N HIS A 89 -12.33 36.30 -31.60
CA HIS A 89 -12.83 36.75 -30.30
C HIS A 89 -11.74 36.69 -29.21
N SER A 90 -12.00 37.35 -28.09
CA SER A 90 -11.13 37.37 -26.90
C SER A 90 -11.58 36.41 -25.78
N PHE A 91 -12.72 35.72 -25.95
CA PHE A 91 -13.22 34.78 -24.95
C PHE A 91 -12.30 33.56 -24.79
N LYS A 92 -12.10 33.14 -23.54
CA LYS A 92 -11.35 31.94 -23.14
C LYS A 92 -12.27 30.71 -23.18
N GLU A 93 -11.67 29.53 -23.29
CA GLU A 93 -12.42 28.25 -23.29
C GLU A 93 -13.21 28.04 -21.98
N ASP A 94 -12.69 28.54 -20.86
CA ASP A 94 -13.39 28.51 -19.57
C ASP A 94 -14.71 29.30 -19.62
N GLU A 95 -14.73 30.48 -20.25
CA GLU A 95 -15.92 31.32 -20.39
C GLU A 95 -16.96 30.67 -21.32
N MET A 96 -16.48 29.96 -22.35
CA MET A 96 -17.32 29.20 -23.28
C MET A 96 -17.91 27.95 -22.63
N THR A 97 -17.10 27.18 -21.89
CA THR A 97 -17.53 26.01 -21.11
C THR A 97 -18.54 26.42 -20.05
N PHE A 98 -18.31 27.56 -19.41
CA PHE A 98 -19.22 28.15 -18.46
C PHE A 98 -20.58 28.47 -19.10
N MET A 99 -20.60 29.11 -20.27
CA MET A 99 -21.83 29.41 -21.02
C MET A 99 -22.59 28.13 -21.44
N ARG A 100 -21.90 27.01 -21.70
CA ARG A 100 -22.55 25.71 -21.96
C ARG A 100 -23.26 25.18 -20.71
N GLY A 101 -22.60 25.20 -19.56
CA GLY A 101 -23.22 24.83 -18.28
C GLY A 101 -24.39 25.75 -17.90
N PHE A 102 -24.30 27.04 -18.25
CA PHE A 102 -25.35 28.05 -18.04
C PHE A 102 -26.67 27.73 -18.78
N GLU A 103 -26.64 26.95 -19.85
CA GLU A 103 -27.79 26.65 -20.71
C GLU A 103 -28.52 25.35 -20.32
N GLU A 104 -27.95 24.55 -19.41
CA GLU A 104 -28.62 23.37 -18.86
C GLU A 104 -29.89 23.72 -18.05
N LEU A 105 -29.98 24.96 -17.56
CA LEU A 105 -31.11 25.48 -16.76
C LEU A 105 -32.25 26.09 -17.59
N VAL A 106 -32.23 25.95 -18.91
CA VAL A 106 -33.23 26.56 -19.81
C VAL A 106 -34.66 26.06 -19.55
N VAL A 107 -34.83 24.84 -19.04
CA VAL A 107 -36.15 24.28 -18.70
C VAL A 107 -36.87 25.13 -17.64
N ILE A 108 -36.13 25.68 -16.68
CA ILE A 108 -36.66 26.54 -15.59
C ILE A 108 -37.15 27.89 -16.14
N GLY A 109 -36.45 28.42 -17.15
CA GLY A 109 -36.87 29.63 -17.85
C GLY A 109 -38.19 29.46 -18.61
N ARG A 110 -38.42 28.29 -19.20
CA ARG A 110 -39.55 28.01 -20.11
C ARG A 110 -40.88 27.71 -19.40
N LEU A 111 -40.85 27.01 -18.27
CA LEU A 111 -42.05 26.56 -17.56
C LEU A 111 -42.54 27.61 -16.55
N SER A 112 -43.84 27.79 -16.38
CA SER A 112 -44.40 28.61 -15.29
C SER A 112 -44.12 27.99 -13.90
N VAL A 113 -44.25 28.78 -12.84
CA VAL A 113 -44.06 28.30 -11.45
C VAL A 113 -44.99 27.11 -11.14
N ASP A 114 -46.23 27.12 -11.63
CA ASP A 114 -47.18 26.00 -11.45
C ASP A 114 -46.76 24.74 -12.21
N GLU A 115 -46.30 24.90 -13.45
CA GLU A 115 -45.82 23.78 -14.26
C GLU A 115 -44.53 23.19 -13.69
N LEU A 116 -43.66 24.02 -13.11
CA LEU A 116 -42.44 23.58 -12.42
C LEU A 116 -42.79 22.76 -11.17
N VAL A 117 -43.72 23.22 -10.33
CA VAL A 117 -44.17 22.48 -9.13
C VAL A 117 -44.67 21.07 -9.50
N ASP A 118 -45.44 20.95 -10.59
CA ASP A 118 -45.97 19.66 -11.05
C ASP A 118 -44.95 18.84 -11.86
N TYR A 119 -43.98 19.48 -12.50
CA TYR A 119 -42.83 18.83 -13.12
C TYR A 119 -41.99 18.13 -12.05
N PHE A 120 -41.52 18.87 -11.03
CA PHE A 120 -40.69 18.33 -9.96
C PHE A 120 -41.39 17.25 -9.13
N LYS A 121 -42.72 17.25 -9.04
CA LYS A 121 -43.47 16.17 -8.38
C LYS A 121 -43.47 14.85 -9.16
N ARG A 122 -43.49 14.92 -10.50
CA ARG A 122 -43.67 13.76 -11.40
C ARG A 122 -42.39 12.98 -11.67
N VAL A 123 -41.24 13.64 -11.55
CA VAL A 123 -39.94 12.99 -11.76
C VAL A 123 -39.63 12.04 -10.60
N LYS A 124 -38.95 10.90 -10.86
CA LYS A 124 -38.57 9.89 -9.86
C LYS A 124 -37.08 9.96 -9.52
N GLY A 125 -36.68 9.48 -8.33
CA GLY A 125 -35.28 9.38 -7.92
C GLY A 125 -34.67 10.71 -7.46
N LYS A 126 -33.36 10.91 -7.66
CA LYS A 126 -32.57 12.14 -7.35
C LYS A 126 -33.19 13.43 -7.89
N GLU A 127 -34.13 13.32 -8.81
CA GLU A 127 -34.74 14.43 -9.52
C GLU A 127 -36.13 14.84 -9.01
N ARG A 128 -36.58 14.31 -7.87
CA ARG A 128 -37.92 14.55 -7.35
C ARG A 128 -37.97 15.67 -6.31
N GLY A 129 -39.05 16.43 -6.37
CA GLY A 129 -39.55 17.26 -5.29
C GLY A 129 -38.73 18.49 -4.96
N LEU A 130 -38.80 18.91 -3.69
CA LEU A 130 -38.12 20.11 -3.21
C LEU A 130 -36.60 19.96 -3.24
N VAL A 131 -36.09 18.72 -3.14
CA VAL A 131 -34.67 18.40 -3.18
C VAL A 131 -34.04 18.77 -4.51
N LYS A 132 -34.71 18.48 -5.64
CA LYS A 132 -34.23 18.94 -6.97
C LYS A 132 -34.34 20.45 -7.12
N ILE A 133 -35.44 21.07 -6.62
CA ILE A 133 -35.60 22.53 -6.67
C ILE A 133 -34.46 23.23 -5.92
N ALA A 134 -34.10 22.72 -4.73
CA ALA A 134 -32.97 23.21 -3.96
C ALA A 134 -31.62 22.91 -4.63
N PHE A 135 -31.43 21.72 -5.21
CA PHE A 135 -30.20 21.33 -5.90
C PHE A 135 -29.93 22.18 -7.15
N ASP A 136 -30.93 22.35 -8.02
CA ASP A 136 -30.83 23.15 -9.24
C ASP A 136 -30.62 24.65 -8.90
N ALA A 137 -31.21 25.14 -7.79
CA ALA A 137 -31.01 26.52 -7.33
C ALA A 137 -29.62 26.73 -6.69
N VAL A 138 -29.15 25.80 -5.85
CA VAL A 138 -27.90 25.94 -5.08
C VAL A 138 -26.66 25.58 -5.90
N ASN A 139 -26.65 24.41 -6.56
CA ASN A 139 -25.45 23.91 -7.23
C ASN A 139 -25.29 24.45 -8.65
N GLN A 140 -26.38 24.57 -9.40
CA GLN A 140 -26.32 25.12 -10.76
C GLN A 140 -26.55 26.64 -10.78
N GLY A 141 -26.78 27.25 -9.61
CA GLY A 141 -27.16 28.65 -9.50
C GLY A 141 -26.38 29.52 -8.55
N TYR A 142 -26.62 29.39 -7.25
CA TYR A 142 -25.87 30.18 -6.27
C TYR A 142 -24.38 29.86 -6.29
N GLY A 143 -23.99 28.58 -6.39
CA GLY A 143 -22.59 28.18 -6.49
C GLY A 143 -21.89 28.75 -7.73
N VAL A 144 -22.60 28.73 -8.86
CA VAL A 144 -22.16 29.30 -10.14
C VAL A 144 -22.04 30.83 -10.06
N MET A 145 -23.00 31.53 -9.42
CA MET A 145 -22.93 32.99 -9.24
C MET A 145 -21.86 33.42 -8.24
N ASP A 146 -21.67 32.68 -7.14
CA ASP A 146 -20.59 32.92 -6.17
C ASP A 146 -19.21 32.70 -6.83
N GLU A 147 -19.08 31.71 -7.71
CA GLU A 147 -17.86 31.46 -8.46
C GLU A 147 -17.58 32.57 -9.48
N ILE A 148 -18.59 33.05 -10.21
CA ILE A 148 -18.45 34.22 -11.11
C ILE A 148 -18.00 35.46 -10.35
N VAL A 149 -18.63 35.77 -9.22
CA VAL A 149 -18.32 36.97 -8.41
C VAL A 149 -16.92 36.89 -7.80
N ARG A 150 -16.42 35.67 -7.52
CA ARG A 150 -15.08 35.44 -6.94
C ARG A 150 -13.97 35.34 -7.99
N ARG A 151 -14.30 35.05 -9.26
CA ARG A 151 -13.34 34.95 -10.36
C ARG A 151 -12.95 36.33 -10.87
N SER A 152 -11.77 36.79 -10.48
CA SER A 152 -11.17 38.06 -10.94
C SER A 152 -10.72 38.06 -12.42
N ASP A 153 -10.90 36.94 -13.12
CA ASP A 153 -10.49 36.75 -14.52
C ASP A 153 -11.65 36.81 -15.53
N ILE A 154 -12.89 37.01 -15.06
CA ILE A 154 -14.09 37.26 -15.88
C ILE A 154 -14.30 38.78 -16.03
N PRO A 155 -14.47 39.31 -17.26
CA PRO A 155 -14.82 40.71 -17.48
C PRO A 155 -16.11 41.14 -16.74
N GLY A 156 -16.09 42.33 -16.14
CA GLY A 156 -17.17 42.80 -15.25
C GLY A 156 -18.54 42.97 -15.94
N ASP A 157 -18.54 43.30 -17.23
CA ASP A 157 -19.73 43.35 -18.09
C ASP A 157 -20.37 41.96 -18.27
N LEU A 158 -19.56 40.91 -18.43
CA LEU A 158 -20.03 39.53 -18.53
C LEU A 158 -20.56 39.02 -17.17
N ALA A 159 -19.88 39.34 -16.07
CA ALA A 159 -20.34 39.03 -14.72
C ALA A 159 -21.71 39.70 -14.39
N ASN A 160 -21.89 40.95 -14.81
CA ASN A 160 -23.16 41.67 -14.68
C ASN A 160 -24.27 41.03 -15.53
N ALA A 161 -23.95 40.57 -16.74
CA ALA A 161 -24.89 39.89 -17.61
C ALA A 161 -25.39 38.56 -17.00
N PHE A 162 -24.47 37.75 -16.45
CA PHE A 162 -24.81 36.51 -15.77
C PHE A 162 -25.68 36.76 -14.54
N THR A 163 -25.30 37.72 -13.68
CA THR A 163 -26.05 38.06 -12.47
C THR A 163 -27.49 38.46 -12.77
N ARG A 164 -27.70 39.25 -13.84
CA ARG A 164 -29.02 39.76 -14.21
C ARG A 164 -29.94 38.66 -14.77
N VAL A 165 -29.45 37.89 -15.74
CA VAL A 165 -30.24 36.83 -16.39
C VAL A 165 -30.53 35.68 -15.41
N TYR A 166 -29.61 35.42 -14.48
CA TYR A 166 -29.74 34.34 -13.51
C TYR A 166 -30.54 34.72 -12.26
N GLY A 167 -30.45 35.98 -11.82
CA GLY A 167 -31.25 36.50 -10.71
C GLY A 167 -32.76 36.34 -10.93
N GLU A 168 -33.23 36.44 -12.18
CA GLU A 168 -34.64 36.19 -12.53
C GLU A 168 -35.01 34.70 -12.45
N ARG A 169 -34.12 33.80 -12.91
CA ARG A 169 -34.35 32.35 -12.85
C ARG A 169 -34.31 31.83 -11.40
N LEU A 170 -33.43 32.35 -10.56
CA LEU A 170 -33.39 32.03 -9.13
C LEU A 170 -34.63 32.47 -8.38
N LYS A 171 -35.10 33.70 -8.61
CA LYS A 171 -36.36 34.17 -8.02
C LYS A 171 -37.52 33.23 -8.38
N LYS A 172 -37.56 32.77 -9.62
CA LYS A 172 -38.56 31.81 -10.08
C LYS A 172 -38.43 30.44 -9.42
N MET A 173 -37.20 29.98 -9.13
CA MET A 173 -36.95 28.75 -8.37
C MET A 173 -37.32 28.89 -6.90
N GLU A 174 -37.01 30.01 -6.26
CA GLU A 174 -37.45 30.32 -4.90
C GLU A 174 -38.97 30.35 -4.79
N GLU A 175 -39.65 30.99 -5.75
CA GLU A 175 -41.11 31.01 -5.84
C GLU A 175 -41.69 29.60 -6.06
N THR A 176 -41.03 28.78 -6.89
CA THR A 176 -41.40 27.37 -7.11
C THR A 176 -41.24 26.56 -5.83
N ALA A 177 -40.15 26.74 -5.08
CA ALA A 177 -39.93 26.07 -3.80
C ALA A 177 -41.01 26.44 -2.78
N LYS A 178 -41.28 27.75 -2.60
CA LYS A 178 -42.34 28.24 -1.71
C LYS A 178 -43.70 27.64 -2.07
N LYS A 179 -44.07 27.69 -3.36
CA LYS A 179 -45.33 27.15 -3.85
C LYS A 179 -45.42 25.63 -3.73
N TYR A 180 -44.31 24.91 -3.85
CA TYR A 180 -44.26 23.47 -3.63
C TYR A 180 -44.50 23.12 -2.14
N ILE A 181 -43.88 23.85 -1.21
CA ILE A 181 -44.11 23.71 0.24
C ILE A 181 -45.57 24.04 0.57
N ASP A 182 -46.11 25.12 0.03
CA ASP A 182 -47.50 25.54 0.27
C ASP A 182 -48.51 24.52 -0.27
N LYS A 183 -48.21 23.87 -1.41
CA LYS A 183 -49.10 22.91 -2.08
C LYS A 183 -49.03 21.50 -1.50
N TYR A 184 -47.86 21.06 -1.00
CA TYR A 184 -47.62 19.66 -0.60
C TYR A 184 -47.13 19.46 0.85
N GLY A 185 -46.73 20.52 1.56
CA GLY A 185 -46.36 20.52 2.97
C GLY A 185 -44.96 19.96 3.31
N LEU A 186 -44.46 20.31 4.50
CA LEU A 186 -43.21 19.78 5.10
C LEU A 186 -43.11 18.24 5.18
N PRO A 187 -44.20 17.46 5.40
CA PRO A 187 -44.14 15.99 5.39
C PRO A 187 -43.67 15.39 4.06
N ALA A 188 -43.84 16.10 2.93
CA ALA A 188 -43.32 15.66 1.64
C ALA A 188 -41.78 15.72 1.59
N VAL A 189 -41.16 16.69 2.27
CA VAL A 189 -39.71 16.80 2.41
C VAL A 189 -39.15 15.70 3.31
N GLU A 190 -39.82 15.39 4.42
CA GLU A 190 -39.47 14.23 5.27
C GLU A 190 -39.61 12.89 4.50
N ALA A 191 -40.60 12.76 3.61
CA ALA A 191 -40.77 11.58 2.76
C ALA A 191 -39.64 11.43 1.71
N ASP A 192 -39.15 12.53 1.13
CA ASP A 192 -38.04 12.52 0.18
C ASP A 192 -36.71 12.14 0.86
N ILE A 193 -36.47 12.60 2.10
CA ILE A 193 -35.29 12.22 2.92
C ILE A 193 -35.33 10.74 3.31
N ASN A 194 -36.50 10.26 3.77
CA ASN A 194 -36.69 8.85 4.11
C ASN A 194 -36.49 7.95 2.88
N SER A 195 -36.92 8.39 1.69
CA SER A 195 -36.70 7.64 0.46
C SER A 195 -35.22 7.45 0.12
N LEU A 196 -34.36 8.46 0.35
CA LEU A 196 -32.91 8.35 0.11
C LEU A 196 -32.24 7.38 1.08
N LEU A 197 -32.63 7.43 2.36
CA LEU A 197 -32.15 6.53 3.39
C LEU A 197 -32.62 5.09 3.14
N ASP A 198 -33.87 4.90 2.74
CA ASP A 198 -34.43 3.57 2.45
C ASP A 198 -33.79 2.95 1.20
N GLU A 199 -33.51 3.76 0.17
CA GLU A 199 -32.78 3.30 -1.01
C GLU A 199 -31.33 2.88 -0.66
N SER A 200 -30.65 3.64 0.22
CA SER A 200 -29.32 3.25 0.72
C SER A 200 -29.36 1.92 1.49
N LYS A 201 -30.32 1.79 2.41
CA LYS A 201 -30.49 0.56 3.20
C LYS A 201 -30.76 -0.64 2.30
N TYR A 202 -31.66 -0.49 1.32
CA TYR A 202 -32.01 -1.54 0.37
C TYR A 202 -30.80 -1.97 -0.46
N GLU A 203 -30.00 -1.04 -0.98
CA GLU A 203 -28.80 -1.39 -1.74
C GLU A 203 -27.75 -2.09 -0.87
N ARG A 204 -27.52 -1.61 0.36
CA ARG A 204 -26.62 -2.26 1.31
C ARG A 204 -27.08 -3.69 1.62
N GLU A 205 -28.35 -3.90 1.91
CA GLU A 205 -28.92 -5.23 2.17
C GLU A 205 -28.74 -6.17 0.98
N LYS A 206 -28.95 -5.66 -0.24
CA LYS A 206 -28.74 -6.44 -1.47
C LYS A 206 -27.26 -6.81 -1.69
N ILE A 207 -26.33 -5.91 -1.32
CA ILE A 207 -24.89 -6.18 -1.33
C ILE A 207 -24.56 -7.31 -0.34
N ILE A 208 -25.13 -7.25 0.88
CA ILE A 208 -24.93 -8.28 1.91
C ILE A 208 -25.49 -9.64 1.46
N GLU A 209 -26.71 -9.67 0.93
CA GLU A 209 -27.36 -10.91 0.50
C GLU A 209 -26.57 -11.60 -0.62
N ARG A 210 -26.19 -10.85 -1.66
CA ARG A 210 -25.34 -11.38 -2.74
C ARG A 210 -23.98 -11.80 -2.24
N LEU A 211 -23.44 -11.16 -1.20
CA LEU A 211 -22.11 -11.49 -0.67
C LEU A 211 -22.18 -12.83 0.06
N ASN A 212 -23.21 -13.02 0.86
CA ASN A 212 -23.44 -14.27 1.54
C ASN A 212 -23.67 -15.41 0.55
N GLN A 213 -24.35 -15.16 -0.58
CA GLN A 213 -24.48 -16.14 -1.66
C GLN A 213 -23.14 -16.46 -2.33
N SER A 214 -22.35 -15.45 -2.76
CA SER A 214 -21.05 -15.69 -3.38
C SER A 214 -20.08 -16.41 -2.42
N LEU A 215 -20.05 -16.01 -1.15
CA LEU A 215 -19.22 -16.64 -0.13
C LEU A 215 -19.68 -18.05 0.22
N SER A 216 -20.99 -18.33 0.23
CA SER A 216 -21.50 -19.70 0.40
C SER A 216 -21.10 -20.58 -0.78
N ASN A 217 -21.20 -20.08 -2.01
CA ASN A 217 -20.76 -20.83 -3.19
C ASN A 217 -19.24 -21.07 -3.17
N LEU A 218 -18.47 -20.11 -2.69
CA LEU A 218 -17.04 -20.27 -2.47
C LEU A 218 -16.78 -21.33 -1.38
N ASP A 219 -17.47 -21.26 -0.25
CA ASP A 219 -17.35 -22.22 0.85
C ASP A 219 -17.74 -23.64 0.41
N ASP A 220 -18.76 -23.79 -0.44
CA ASP A 220 -19.14 -25.08 -1.01
C ASP A 220 -18.08 -25.62 -1.99
N ARG A 221 -17.44 -24.76 -2.80
CA ARG A 221 -16.29 -25.12 -3.64
C ARG A 221 -15.02 -25.39 -2.81
N LEU A 222 -14.89 -24.78 -1.64
CA LEU A 222 -13.79 -24.98 -0.69
C LEU A 222 -14.03 -26.13 0.29
N ARG A 223 -15.27 -26.61 0.45
CA ARG A 223 -15.59 -27.85 1.18
C ARG A 223 -15.17 -29.10 0.43
N GLU A 224 -14.98 -29.00 -0.88
CA GLU A 224 -14.13 -29.94 -1.64
C GLU A 224 -12.62 -29.76 -1.33
N GLY A 225 -12.25 -28.85 -0.43
CA GLY A 225 -10.86 -28.44 -0.13
C GLY A 225 -10.18 -29.14 1.03
N ASP A 226 -10.88 -30.01 1.78
CA ASP A 226 -10.19 -31.03 2.58
C ASP A 226 -9.34 -31.93 1.65
N ASP A 227 -9.85 -32.23 0.44
CA ASP A 227 -9.10 -32.96 -0.60
C ASP A 227 -7.88 -32.17 -1.12
N LEU A 228 -7.89 -30.83 -1.04
CA LEU A 228 -6.77 -29.99 -1.48
C LEU A 228 -5.63 -29.97 -0.47
N LYS A 229 -5.95 -29.85 0.82
CA LYS A 229 -4.93 -29.98 1.88
C LYS A 229 -4.43 -31.41 1.97
N GLU A 230 -5.31 -32.39 1.80
CA GLU A 230 -4.92 -33.80 1.82
C GLU A 230 -4.06 -34.17 0.61
N GLY A 231 -4.44 -33.71 -0.60
CA GLY A 231 -3.64 -33.84 -1.82
C GLY A 231 -2.28 -33.15 -1.70
N LYS A 232 -2.22 -31.96 -1.11
CA LYS A 232 -0.96 -31.26 -0.78
C LYS A 232 -0.07 -32.13 0.09
N ASN A 233 -0.60 -32.55 1.23
CA ASN A 233 0.13 -33.31 2.23
C ASN A 233 0.62 -34.64 1.65
N GLN A 234 -0.18 -35.25 0.75
CA GLN A 234 0.21 -36.45 0.04
C GLN A 234 1.39 -36.18 -0.91
N LEU A 235 1.34 -35.11 -1.72
CA LEU A 235 2.46 -34.72 -2.58
C LEU A 235 3.71 -34.41 -1.76
N GLU A 236 3.60 -33.63 -0.68
CA GLU A 236 4.73 -33.33 0.19
C GLU A 236 5.36 -34.59 0.80
N ARG A 237 4.54 -35.54 1.27
CA ARG A 237 5.02 -36.82 1.81
C ARG A 237 5.74 -37.65 0.75
N THR A 238 5.17 -37.78 -0.45
CA THR A 238 5.80 -38.52 -1.55
C THR A 238 7.12 -37.85 -1.97
N LEU A 239 7.14 -36.52 -2.05
CA LEU A 239 8.31 -35.74 -2.39
C LEU A 239 9.43 -35.90 -1.34
N ARG A 240 9.09 -35.86 -0.04
CA ARG A 240 10.04 -36.16 1.05
C ARG A 240 10.62 -37.57 0.94
N GLY A 241 9.77 -38.56 0.64
CA GLY A 241 10.22 -39.95 0.44
C GLY A 241 11.23 -40.06 -0.70
N LEU A 242 10.97 -39.38 -1.82
CA LEU A 242 11.90 -39.31 -2.96
C LEU A 242 13.21 -38.61 -2.59
N GLU A 243 13.16 -37.47 -1.90
CA GLU A 243 14.34 -36.75 -1.41
C GLU A 243 15.22 -37.65 -0.53
N ARG A 244 14.59 -38.40 0.39
CA ARG A 244 15.30 -39.37 1.24
C ARG A 244 15.99 -40.46 0.43
N GLU A 245 15.26 -41.17 -0.42
CA GLU A 245 15.82 -42.28 -1.20
C GLU A 245 16.96 -41.84 -2.12
N VAL A 246 16.90 -40.61 -2.64
CA VAL A 246 17.97 -39.97 -3.43
C VAL A 246 19.22 -39.73 -2.58
N VAL A 247 19.04 -39.19 -1.37
CA VAL A 247 20.15 -38.84 -0.47
C VAL A 247 20.81 -40.09 0.13
N THR A 248 20.01 -41.06 0.58
CA THR A 248 20.49 -42.31 1.20
C THR A 248 21.00 -43.32 0.18
N LYS A 249 20.72 -43.11 -1.12
CA LYS A 249 21.04 -44.03 -2.22
C LYS A 249 20.42 -45.42 -2.03
N GLU A 250 19.31 -45.51 -1.29
CA GLU A 250 18.60 -46.76 -1.00
C GLU A 250 18.02 -47.40 -2.27
N ALA A 251 17.68 -46.60 -3.28
CA ALA A 251 17.13 -47.05 -4.56
C ALA A 251 18.07 -46.72 -5.74
N GLY A 252 18.11 -47.61 -6.73
CA GLY A 252 18.86 -47.37 -7.97
C GLY A 252 18.24 -46.25 -8.81
N ARG A 253 19.07 -45.52 -9.55
CA ARG A 253 18.68 -44.36 -10.38
C ARG A 253 17.44 -44.61 -11.26
N ALA A 254 17.34 -45.78 -11.89
CA ALA A 254 16.20 -46.14 -12.74
C ALA A 254 14.87 -46.26 -11.96
N ALA A 255 14.90 -46.77 -10.73
CA ALA A 255 13.71 -46.88 -9.88
C ALA A 255 13.26 -45.48 -9.41
N LEU A 256 14.21 -44.62 -9.03
CA LEU A 256 13.93 -43.24 -8.64
C LEU A 256 13.35 -42.40 -9.78
N THR A 257 13.87 -42.57 -11.02
CA THR A 257 13.30 -41.89 -12.19
C THR A 257 11.88 -42.34 -12.50
N SER A 258 11.53 -43.61 -12.25
CA SER A 258 10.16 -44.10 -12.42
C SER A 258 9.21 -43.47 -11.39
N LYS A 259 9.57 -43.48 -10.11
CA LYS A 259 8.77 -42.87 -9.05
C LYS A 259 8.61 -41.35 -9.21
N LEU A 260 9.64 -40.67 -9.74
CA LEU A 260 9.55 -39.24 -10.04
C LEU A 260 8.52 -38.95 -11.15
N ARG A 261 8.40 -39.82 -12.16
CA ARG A 261 7.35 -39.69 -13.19
C ARG A 261 5.96 -39.88 -12.62
N GLU A 262 5.77 -40.90 -11.78
CA GLU A 262 4.49 -41.13 -11.08
C GLU A 262 4.11 -39.91 -10.24
N PHE A 263 5.07 -39.33 -9.52
CA PHE A 263 4.86 -38.08 -8.78
C PHE A 263 4.49 -36.89 -9.67
N GLU A 264 5.09 -36.77 -10.86
CA GLU A 264 4.77 -35.68 -11.80
C GLU A 264 3.35 -35.78 -12.35
N ASP A 265 2.85 -37.01 -12.56
CA ASP A 265 1.47 -37.26 -12.95
C ASP A 265 0.51 -36.89 -11.80
N ASP A 266 0.78 -37.35 -10.57
CA ASP A 266 -0.01 -37.00 -9.38
C ASP A 266 -0.02 -35.47 -9.13
N LYS A 267 1.12 -34.80 -9.34
CA LYS A 267 1.26 -33.34 -9.21
C LYS A 267 0.38 -32.62 -10.22
N LYS A 268 0.31 -33.10 -11.45
CA LYS A 268 -0.51 -32.49 -12.51
C LYS A 268 -1.99 -32.52 -12.13
N ASP A 269 -2.48 -33.66 -11.68
CA ASP A 269 -3.87 -33.83 -11.27
C ASP A 269 -4.24 -32.94 -10.07
N ALA A 270 -3.31 -32.77 -9.12
CA ALA A 270 -3.50 -31.84 -8.00
C ALA A 270 -3.50 -30.37 -8.45
N TRP A 271 -2.63 -29.99 -9.39
CA TRP A 271 -2.53 -28.62 -9.90
C TRP A 271 -3.81 -28.18 -10.62
N GLU A 272 -4.44 -29.07 -11.39
CA GLU A 272 -5.72 -28.77 -12.03
C GLU A 272 -6.83 -28.46 -11.01
N ARG A 273 -6.78 -29.05 -9.81
CA ARG A 273 -7.72 -28.73 -8.73
C ARG A 273 -7.37 -27.40 -8.06
N TYR A 274 -6.09 -27.12 -7.83
CA TYR A 274 -5.64 -25.82 -7.30
C TYR A 274 -6.02 -24.66 -8.21
N GLU A 275 -5.86 -24.79 -9.53
CA GLU A 275 -6.21 -23.73 -10.49
C GLU A 275 -7.70 -23.38 -10.46
N LYS A 276 -8.59 -24.36 -10.26
CA LYS A 276 -10.03 -24.11 -10.11
C LYS A 276 -10.34 -23.27 -8.89
N VAL A 277 -9.69 -23.54 -7.76
CA VAL A 277 -9.87 -22.77 -6.53
C VAL A 277 -9.23 -21.38 -6.64
N GLU A 278 -8.04 -21.28 -7.23
CA GLU A 278 -7.39 -19.98 -7.46
C GLU A 278 -8.27 -19.06 -8.32
N SER A 279 -8.91 -19.63 -9.35
CA SER A 279 -9.86 -18.90 -10.20
C SER A 279 -11.09 -18.44 -9.41
N ALA A 280 -11.67 -19.30 -8.56
CA ALA A 280 -12.83 -18.95 -7.73
C ALA A 280 -12.52 -17.86 -6.68
N TRP A 281 -11.32 -17.90 -6.07
CA TRP A 281 -10.85 -16.83 -5.20
C TRP A 281 -10.64 -15.53 -5.96
N SER A 282 -10.07 -15.58 -7.16
CA SER A 282 -9.85 -14.39 -7.99
C SER A 282 -11.18 -13.71 -8.38
N GLU A 283 -12.19 -14.50 -8.74
CA GLU A 283 -13.55 -14.01 -9.01
C GLU A 283 -14.15 -13.34 -7.77
N SER A 284 -14.05 -13.99 -6.60
CA SER A 284 -14.57 -13.45 -5.34
C SER A 284 -13.89 -12.16 -4.89
N ILE A 285 -12.56 -12.07 -5.06
CA ILE A 285 -11.78 -10.85 -4.79
C ILE A 285 -12.25 -9.71 -5.70
N GLY A 286 -12.43 -9.98 -7.00
CA GLY A 286 -12.96 -9.01 -7.96
C GLY A 286 -14.34 -8.49 -7.57
N GLU A 287 -15.26 -9.38 -7.19
CA GLU A 287 -16.60 -8.98 -6.72
C GLU A 287 -16.55 -8.10 -5.46
N ILE A 288 -15.68 -8.42 -4.50
CA ILE A 288 -15.50 -7.63 -3.27
C ILE A 288 -15.00 -6.22 -3.61
N GLU A 289 -14.03 -6.09 -4.52
CA GLU A 289 -13.48 -4.80 -4.93
C GLU A 289 -14.52 -3.94 -5.69
N GLU A 290 -15.31 -4.52 -6.58
CA GLU A 290 -16.41 -3.81 -7.24
C GLU A 290 -17.46 -3.31 -6.25
N ARG A 291 -17.84 -4.14 -5.27
CA ARG A 291 -18.81 -3.77 -4.24
C ARG A 291 -18.29 -2.69 -3.31
N ARG A 292 -17.00 -2.70 -2.96
CA ARG A 292 -16.36 -1.62 -2.20
C ARG A 292 -16.47 -0.29 -2.95
N LYS A 293 -16.18 -0.27 -4.26
CA LYS A 293 -16.34 0.93 -5.09
C LYS A 293 -17.79 1.44 -5.12
N ALA A 294 -18.77 0.54 -5.16
CA ALA A 294 -20.18 0.92 -5.08
C ALA A 294 -20.53 1.55 -3.72
N LEU A 295 -20.01 1.01 -2.62
CA LEU A 295 -20.19 1.58 -1.28
C LEU A 295 -19.47 2.93 -1.11
N ASP A 296 -18.29 3.11 -1.73
CA ASP A 296 -17.58 4.39 -1.75
C ASP A 296 -18.40 5.48 -2.45
N ALA A 297 -18.99 5.15 -3.61
CA ALA A 297 -19.88 6.05 -4.33
C ALA A 297 -21.10 6.42 -3.48
N ARG A 298 -21.71 5.45 -2.78
CA ARG A 298 -22.89 5.71 -1.96
C ARG A 298 -22.58 6.50 -0.69
N GLU A 299 -21.44 6.25 -0.06
CA GLU A 299 -20.97 7.03 1.08
C GLU A 299 -20.78 8.51 0.70
N LEU A 300 -20.20 8.76 -0.47
CA LEU A 300 -20.03 10.12 -1.00
C LEU A 300 -21.39 10.79 -1.23
N GLU A 301 -22.33 10.10 -1.88
CA GLU A 301 -23.69 10.60 -2.11
C GLU A 301 -24.43 10.96 -0.80
N LEU A 302 -24.30 10.11 0.22
CA LEU A 302 -24.93 10.35 1.53
C LEU A 302 -24.29 11.51 2.29
N LYS A 303 -22.96 11.63 2.27
CA LYS A 303 -22.26 12.77 2.90
C LYS A 303 -22.65 14.09 2.27
N GLU A 304 -22.68 14.13 0.93
CA GLU A 304 -23.12 15.33 0.23
C GLU A 304 -24.58 15.65 0.52
N ALA A 305 -25.46 14.65 0.66
CA ALA A 305 -26.85 14.86 1.01
C ALA A 305 -27.02 15.38 2.46
N GLU A 306 -26.25 14.83 3.40
CA GLU A 306 -26.23 15.27 4.80
C GLU A 306 -25.76 16.73 4.91
N GLU A 307 -24.65 17.08 4.25
CA GLU A 307 -24.11 18.45 4.25
C GLU A 307 -25.09 19.45 3.65
N ARG A 308 -25.73 19.08 2.54
CA ARG A 308 -26.74 19.92 1.85
C ARG A 308 -27.94 20.22 2.74
N GLN A 309 -28.31 19.31 3.64
CA GLN A 309 -29.50 19.44 4.47
C GLN A 309 -29.16 19.80 5.92
N ARG A 310 -27.88 19.97 6.28
CA ARG A 310 -27.39 20.17 7.65
C ARG A 310 -28.05 21.31 8.41
N ALA A 311 -28.49 22.37 7.71
CA ALA A 311 -29.18 23.51 8.30
C ALA A 311 -30.70 23.31 8.49
N GLU A 312 -31.30 22.36 7.77
CA GLU A 312 -32.75 22.13 7.72
C GLU A 312 -33.18 20.80 8.36
N LEU A 313 -32.24 19.88 8.58
CA LEU A 313 -32.48 18.58 9.22
C LEU A 313 -32.84 18.74 10.69
N LYS A 314 -33.92 18.08 11.12
CA LYS A 314 -34.13 17.78 12.54
C LYS A 314 -33.05 16.80 13.02
N ASP A 315 -32.71 16.86 14.31
CA ASP A 315 -31.74 15.96 14.97
C ASP A 315 -32.00 14.47 14.67
N THR A 316 -33.26 14.06 14.51
CA THR A 316 -33.63 12.69 14.17
C THR A 316 -33.18 12.25 12.77
N ALA A 317 -33.27 13.13 11.79
CA ALA A 317 -32.86 12.82 10.42
C ALA A 317 -31.34 12.85 10.28
N ARG A 318 -30.68 13.78 10.96
CA ARG A 318 -29.21 13.82 11.05
C ARG A 318 -28.64 12.54 11.67
N LYS A 319 -29.23 12.08 12.77
CA LYS A 319 -28.84 10.82 13.40
C LYS A 319 -29.03 9.61 12.47
N ALA A 320 -30.07 9.61 11.64
CA ALA A 320 -30.29 8.54 10.66
C ALA A 320 -29.23 8.52 9.54
N PHE A 321 -28.74 9.68 9.09
CA PHE A 321 -27.59 9.77 8.18
C PHE A 321 -26.30 9.28 8.84
N GLU A 322 -26.01 9.71 10.07
CA GLU A 322 -24.86 9.26 10.85
C GLU A 322 -24.87 7.73 11.05
N ASP A 323 -26.03 7.16 11.39
CA ASP A 323 -26.21 5.72 11.56
C ASP A 323 -25.99 4.96 10.24
N GLU A 324 -26.52 5.46 9.12
CA GLU A 324 -26.37 4.82 7.80
C GLU A 324 -24.92 4.88 7.29
N LEU A 325 -24.27 6.03 7.42
CA LEU A 325 -22.84 6.20 7.10
C LEU A 325 -21.99 5.26 7.95
N GLY A 326 -22.28 5.16 9.25
CA GLY A 326 -21.60 4.23 10.15
C GLY A 326 -21.76 2.76 9.74
N ASN A 327 -22.94 2.37 9.24
CA ASN A 327 -23.18 1.02 8.73
C ASN A 327 -22.42 0.75 7.42
N ILE A 328 -22.37 1.71 6.50
CA ILE A 328 -21.59 1.60 5.25
C ILE A 328 -20.10 1.48 5.55
N SER A 329 -19.56 2.32 6.43
CA SER A 329 -18.14 2.25 6.83
C SER A 329 -17.80 0.89 7.45
N ARG A 330 -18.66 0.36 8.34
CA ARG A 330 -18.44 -0.98 8.93
C ARG A 330 -18.45 -2.08 7.87
N LEU A 331 -19.39 -2.05 6.94
CA LEU A 331 -19.45 -3.05 5.86
C LEU A 331 -18.23 -2.96 4.95
N LYS A 332 -17.74 -1.76 4.64
CA LYS A 332 -16.50 -1.56 3.87
C LYS A 332 -15.29 -2.18 4.58
N GLU A 333 -15.14 -1.95 5.89
CA GLU A 333 -14.07 -2.56 6.68
C GLU A 333 -14.17 -4.09 6.71
N GLU A 334 -15.38 -4.64 6.83
CA GLU A 334 -15.60 -6.10 6.77
C GLU A 334 -15.25 -6.68 5.40
N LEU A 335 -15.64 -6.01 4.31
CA LEU A 335 -15.30 -6.40 2.95
C LEU A 335 -13.80 -6.31 2.67
N GLU A 336 -13.14 -5.29 3.19
CA GLU A 336 -11.68 -5.16 3.12
C GLU A 336 -10.99 -6.31 3.84
N LYS A 337 -11.36 -6.59 5.09
CA LYS A 337 -10.79 -7.71 5.86
C LYS A 337 -11.00 -9.05 5.14
N LYS A 338 -12.18 -9.28 4.55
CA LYS A 338 -12.46 -10.49 3.75
C LYS A 338 -11.64 -10.55 2.47
N GLY A 339 -11.53 -9.44 1.74
CA GLY A 339 -10.72 -9.36 0.52
C GLY A 339 -9.23 -9.64 0.80
N GLU A 340 -8.69 -9.07 1.87
CA GLU A 340 -7.30 -9.32 2.29
C GLU A 340 -7.10 -10.77 2.77
N ALA A 341 -8.06 -11.36 3.48
CA ALA A 341 -8.00 -12.77 3.86
C ALA A 341 -7.93 -13.69 2.62
N LEU A 342 -8.81 -13.49 1.64
CA LEU A 342 -8.80 -14.27 0.39
C LEU A 342 -7.53 -14.05 -0.44
N LYS A 343 -6.99 -12.82 -0.48
CA LYS A 343 -5.70 -12.53 -1.14
C LYS A 343 -4.55 -13.29 -0.46
N SER A 344 -4.55 -13.33 0.87
CA SER A 344 -3.55 -14.07 1.65
C SER A 344 -3.63 -15.57 1.39
N GLU A 345 -4.83 -16.16 1.44
CA GLU A 345 -5.04 -17.59 1.15
C GLU A 345 -4.60 -17.95 -0.27
N ARG A 346 -4.91 -17.09 -1.25
CA ARG A 346 -4.47 -17.25 -2.63
C ARG A 346 -2.95 -17.19 -2.77
N ALA A 347 -2.31 -16.22 -2.13
CA ALA A 347 -0.86 -16.09 -2.17
C ALA A 347 -0.19 -17.33 -1.56
N GLU A 348 -0.71 -17.83 -0.43
CA GLU A 348 -0.25 -19.06 0.22
C GLU A 348 -0.27 -20.25 -0.74
N LEU A 349 -1.39 -20.51 -1.43
CA LEU A 349 -1.44 -21.58 -2.46
C LEU A 349 -0.41 -21.38 -3.58
N GLY A 350 -0.25 -20.16 -4.08
CA GLY A 350 0.72 -19.86 -5.14
C GLY A 350 2.18 -20.12 -4.72
N TYR A 351 2.49 -19.85 -3.45
CA TYR A 351 3.79 -20.12 -2.87
C TYR A 351 4.04 -21.62 -2.67
N GLU A 352 3.07 -22.34 -2.12
CA GLU A 352 3.15 -23.80 -1.93
C GLU A 352 3.40 -24.53 -3.26
N ARG A 353 2.73 -24.08 -4.32
CA ARG A 353 2.92 -24.60 -5.68
C ARG A 353 4.36 -24.41 -6.17
N SER A 354 4.90 -23.22 -5.94
CA SER A 354 6.26 -22.87 -6.34
C SER A 354 7.31 -23.65 -5.55
N GLU A 355 7.05 -23.93 -4.27
CA GLU A 355 7.93 -24.73 -3.41
C GLU A 355 8.09 -26.16 -3.91
N ILE A 356 6.97 -26.83 -4.19
CA ILE A 356 6.98 -28.21 -4.71
C ILE A 356 7.72 -28.28 -6.05
N GLU A 357 7.52 -27.30 -6.94
CA GLU A 357 8.23 -27.23 -8.23
C GLU A 357 9.74 -27.01 -8.07
N GLU A 358 10.15 -26.14 -7.15
CA GLU A 358 11.56 -25.90 -6.87
C GLU A 358 12.25 -27.15 -6.32
N ARG A 359 11.61 -27.83 -5.37
CA ARG A 359 12.11 -29.08 -4.77
C ARG A 359 12.22 -30.19 -5.81
N LEU A 360 11.23 -30.33 -6.69
CA LEU A 360 11.28 -31.26 -7.81
C LEU A 360 12.44 -30.94 -8.78
N GLY A 361 12.69 -29.66 -9.05
CA GLY A 361 13.83 -29.21 -9.84
C GLY A 361 15.18 -29.60 -9.23
N LYS A 362 15.34 -29.44 -7.92
CA LYS A 362 16.53 -29.86 -7.16
C LYS A 362 16.72 -31.38 -7.24
N LEU A 363 15.65 -32.16 -7.07
CA LEU A 363 15.70 -33.62 -7.21
C LEU A 363 16.15 -34.07 -8.60
N ARG A 364 15.62 -33.47 -9.67
CA ARG A 364 16.04 -33.76 -11.05
C ARG A 364 17.54 -33.52 -11.23
N THR A 365 18.05 -32.40 -10.72
CA THR A 365 19.48 -32.06 -10.81
C THR A 365 20.36 -33.09 -10.08
N ILE A 366 19.94 -33.55 -8.89
CA ILE A 366 20.68 -34.58 -8.14
C ILE A 366 20.65 -35.92 -8.88
N LEU A 367 19.49 -36.32 -9.40
CA LEU A 367 19.34 -37.55 -10.20
C LEU A 367 20.15 -37.52 -11.51
N GLU A 368 20.40 -36.34 -12.05
CA GLU A 368 21.26 -36.11 -13.22
C GLU A 368 22.76 -36.17 -12.90
N GLY A 369 23.13 -36.28 -11.61
CA GLY A 369 24.51 -36.39 -11.14
C GLY A 369 25.01 -35.17 -10.37
N GLY A 370 24.14 -34.23 -10.01
CA GLY A 370 24.47 -33.08 -9.17
C GLY A 370 24.72 -33.45 -7.71
N GLU A 371 25.49 -32.61 -7.01
CA GLU A 371 25.79 -32.78 -5.58
C GLU A 371 24.65 -32.26 -4.67
N VAL A 372 24.43 -32.94 -3.53
CA VAL A 372 23.56 -32.47 -2.45
C VAL A 372 24.34 -31.43 -1.64
N LYS A 373 24.01 -30.16 -1.82
CA LYS A 373 24.86 -29.06 -1.32
C LYS A 373 24.77 -28.77 0.18
N ARG A 374 23.72 -29.23 0.88
CA ARG A 374 23.50 -28.98 2.32
C ARG A 374 22.79 -30.15 2.94
N PHE A 375 23.50 -30.96 3.71
CA PHE A 375 22.96 -32.11 4.45
C PHE A 375 23.32 -31.92 5.91
N VAL A 376 22.32 -31.76 6.77
CA VAL A 376 22.53 -31.52 8.19
C VAL A 376 21.72 -32.52 9.01
N THR A 377 22.39 -33.24 9.89
CA THR A 377 21.74 -34.20 10.81
C THR A 377 21.11 -33.48 12.01
N GLY A 378 20.09 -34.09 12.62
CA GLY A 378 19.34 -33.48 13.71
C GLY A 378 20.18 -33.13 14.94
N ASP A 379 21.17 -33.96 15.27
CA ASP A 379 22.14 -33.71 16.36
C ASP A 379 23.04 -32.51 16.07
N VAL A 380 23.53 -32.38 14.84
CA VAL A 380 24.30 -31.20 14.39
C VAL A 380 23.41 -29.96 14.45
N ALA A 381 22.19 -30.02 13.91
CA ALA A 381 21.25 -28.90 13.94
C ALA A 381 20.91 -28.43 15.36
N LYS A 382 20.70 -29.36 16.30
CA LYS A 382 20.51 -29.07 17.73
C LYS A 382 21.68 -28.27 18.30
N ILE A 383 22.91 -28.71 18.03
CA ILE A 383 24.12 -28.06 18.53
C ILE A 383 24.26 -26.66 17.92
N HIS A 384 24.04 -26.49 16.61
CA HIS A 384 24.08 -25.17 15.96
C HIS A 384 23.05 -24.21 16.55
N GLU A 385 21.81 -24.67 16.76
CA GLU A 385 20.74 -23.91 17.41
C GLU A 385 21.11 -23.47 18.83
N MET A 386 21.54 -24.41 19.68
CA MET A 386 21.92 -24.13 21.06
C MET A 386 23.08 -23.15 21.13
N ASN A 387 24.10 -23.34 20.28
CA ASN A 387 25.25 -22.45 20.20
C ASN A 387 24.82 -21.04 19.78
N TYR A 388 24.01 -20.91 18.74
CA TYR A 388 23.57 -19.61 18.24
C TYR A 388 22.81 -18.82 19.30
N ILE A 389 21.78 -19.43 19.91
CA ILE A 389 20.98 -18.76 20.94
C ILE A 389 21.82 -18.47 22.19
N GLY A 390 22.67 -19.39 22.62
CA GLY A 390 23.57 -19.18 23.76
C GLY A 390 24.54 -18.02 23.52
N ARG A 391 25.10 -17.89 22.31
CA ARG A 391 26.00 -16.81 21.92
C ARG A 391 25.28 -15.47 21.84
N PHE A 392 24.07 -15.45 21.29
CA PHE A 392 23.21 -14.28 21.31
C PHE A 392 22.93 -13.83 22.75
N ASP A 393 22.56 -14.75 23.64
CA ASP A 393 22.30 -14.45 25.06
C ASP A 393 23.51 -13.84 25.76
N ILE A 394 24.72 -14.39 25.54
CA ILE A 394 25.96 -13.82 26.10
C ILE A 394 26.15 -12.37 25.63
N LYS A 395 25.94 -12.10 24.34
CA LYS A 395 26.08 -10.75 23.77
C LYS A 395 25.03 -9.78 24.30
N MET A 396 23.81 -10.24 24.55
CA MET A 396 22.72 -9.43 25.12
C MET A 396 22.95 -9.09 26.59
N ASN A 397 23.66 -9.94 27.33
CA ASN A 397 24.01 -9.70 28.73
C ASN A 397 25.28 -8.84 28.92
N ALA A 398 25.95 -8.42 27.83
CA ALA A 398 27.07 -7.48 27.87
C ALA A 398 26.58 -6.03 28.10
N LEU A 399 26.22 -5.72 29.34
CA LEU A 399 25.66 -4.43 29.80
C LEU A 399 26.73 -3.58 30.52
N PRO A 400 26.59 -2.24 30.55
CA PRO A 400 25.50 -1.43 29.97
C PRO A 400 25.70 -1.19 28.47
N ARG A 401 24.59 -1.00 27.73
CA ARG A 401 24.62 -0.81 26.28
C ARG A 401 23.72 0.34 25.84
N THR A 402 24.16 1.11 24.85
CA THR A 402 23.32 2.14 24.23
C THR A 402 22.69 1.58 22.96
N ILE A 403 21.37 1.67 22.86
CA ILE A 403 20.60 1.18 21.73
C ILE A 403 19.73 2.31 21.18
N TYR A 404 19.67 2.43 19.85
CA TYR A 404 18.87 3.46 19.19
C TYR A 404 17.45 2.96 18.90
N ASP A 405 16.47 3.70 19.40
CA ASP A 405 15.04 3.53 19.11
C ASP A 405 14.67 4.44 17.92
N PRO A 406 14.39 3.87 16.73
CA PRO A 406 14.08 4.65 15.55
C PRO A 406 12.66 5.22 15.53
N ILE A 407 11.73 4.70 16.34
CA ILE A 407 10.35 5.20 16.42
C ILE A 407 10.35 6.50 17.20
N GLU A 408 10.98 6.53 18.37
CA GLU A 408 11.11 7.74 19.19
C GLU A 408 12.32 8.62 18.83
N LYS A 409 13.19 8.14 17.92
CA LYS A 409 14.43 8.78 17.47
C LYS A 409 15.39 9.13 18.62
N LYS A 410 15.58 8.20 19.57
CA LYS A 410 16.37 8.42 20.78
C LYS A 410 17.33 7.26 21.06
N GLY A 411 18.54 7.60 21.51
CA GLY A 411 19.45 6.62 22.11
C GLY A 411 19.04 6.32 23.55
N ARG A 412 18.82 5.05 23.86
CA ARG A 412 18.49 4.53 25.19
C ARG A 412 19.68 3.79 25.76
N ARG A 413 20.10 4.16 26.97
CA ARG A 413 21.10 3.39 27.72
C ARG A 413 20.39 2.32 28.53
N ILE A 414 20.61 1.07 28.15
CA ILE A 414 20.09 -0.13 28.80
C ILE A 414 21.14 -0.57 29.83
N ASN A 415 20.74 -0.54 31.10
CA ASN A 415 21.55 -1.09 32.20
C ASN A 415 21.01 -2.44 32.67
N ALA A 416 19.74 -2.74 32.37
CA ALA A 416 19.06 -4.01 32.58
C ALA A 416 17.91 -4.12 31.58
N TRP A 417 17.58 -5.35 31.18
CA TRP A 417 16.41 -5.65 30.34
C TRP A 417 15.13 -5.66 31.19
N SER A 418 14.00 -5.20 30.63
CA SER A 418 12.72 -5.23 31.34
C SER A 418 12.24 -6.66 31.51
N ASP A 419 12.29 -7.44 30.43
CA ASP A 419 11.99 -8.87 30.42
C ASP A 419 12.92 -9.65 29.49
N HIS A 420 13.07 -10.94 29.77
CA HIS A 420 13.71 -11.93 28.91
C HIS A 420 12.83 -13.18 28.82
N TYR A 421 12.52 -13.61 27.60
CA TYR A 421 11.69 -14.79 27.34
C TYR A 421 12.43 -15.77 26.43
N LYS A 422 12.32 -17.07 26.73
CA LYS A 422 12.74 -18.15 25.84
C LYS A 422 11.52 -18.92 25.36
N PHE A 423 11.53 -19.27 24.08
CA PHE A 423 10.47 -20.06 23.45
C PHE A 423 11.08 -21.16 22.59
N ASP A 424 10.30 -22.20 22.35
CA ASP A 424 10.60 -23.26 21.41
C ASP A 424 9.33 -23.64 20.63
N ASP A 425 9.45 -24.58 19.70
CA ASP A 425 8.37 -25.14 18.89
C ASP A 425 8.19 -26.65 19.19
N ALA A 426 8.50 -27.12 20.40
CA ALA A 426 8.42 -28.55 20.75
C ALA A 426 7.02 -29.14 20.50
N ASP A 427 5.97 -28.36 20.75
CA ASP A 427 4.57 -28.73 20.52
C ASP A 427 4.32 -29.19 19.08
N LYS A 428 5.03 -28.63 18.08
CA LYS A 428 4.86 -29.01 16.66
C LYS A 428 5.34 -30.43 16.38
N ILE A 429 6.37 -30.89 17.10
CA ILE A 429 6.88 -32.27 16.97
C ILE A 429 5.93 -33.22 17.70
N LEU A 430 5.56 -32.87 18.93
CA LEU A 430 4.71 -33.69 19.80
C LEU A 430 3.29 -33.88 19.24
N SER A 431 2.74 -32.87 18.57
CA SER A 431 1.43 -32.97 17.93
C SER A 431 1.45 -33.83 16.67
N SER A 432 2.60 -33.92 16.01
CA SER A 432 2.73 -34.55 14.68
C SER A 432 3.25 -35.99 14.75
N LEU A 433 4.04 -36.31 15.77
CA LEU A 433 4.66 -37.61 15.96
C LEU A 433 4.42 -38.11 17.40
N LYS A 434 4.02 -39.38 17.55
CA LYS A 434 3.85 -40.03 18.87
C LYS A 434 5.20 -40.38 19.51
N VAL A 435 6.06 -39.37 19.69
CA VAL A 435 7.39 -39.50 20.31
C VAL A 435 7.30 -39.07 21.77
N ASP A 436 8.08 -39.71 22.64
CA ASP A 436 8.21 -39.29 24.03
C ASP A 436 8.81 -37.88 24.14
N TYR A 437 8.32 -37.08 25.08
CA TYR A 437 8.73 -35.69 25.30
C TYR A 437 10.24 -35.57 25.56
N ASP A 438 10.79 -36.47 26.36
CA ASP A 438 12.22 -36.46 26.72
C ASP A 438 13.10 -36.84 25.51
N GLU A 439 12.61 -37.70 24.63
CA GLU A 439 13.33 -38.07 23.42
C GLU A 439 13.31 -36.96 22.36
N ALA A 440 12.15 -36.32 22.17
CA ALA A 440 12.01 -35.19 21.26
C ALA A 440 12.84 -33.98 21.72
N THR A 441 12.73 -33.60 23.00
CA THR A 441 13.43 -32.42 23.53
C THR A 441 14.92 -32.65 23.76
N GLY A 442 15.36 -33.89 23.97
CA GLY A 442 16.77 -34.24 24.17
C GLY A 442 17.59 -34.27 22.87
N LYS A 443 17.04 -34.79 21.78
CA LYS A 443 17.80 -35.09 20.56
C LYS A 443 17.51 -34.18 19.35
N LEU A 444 16.30 -33.63 19.24
CA LEU A 444 15.89 -32.87 18.05
C LEU A 444 16.01 -31.36 18.25
N PRO A 445 16.36 -30.59 17.21
CA PRO A 445 16.27 -29.13 17.26
C PRO A 445 14.82 -28.71 17.54
N LEU A 446 14.61 -27.55 18.15
CA LEU A 446 13.29 -27.09 18.60
C LEU A 446 12.91 -25.69 18.11
N ASN A 447 13.63 -25.12 17.14
CA ASN A 447 13.50 -23.73 16.70
C ASN A 447 13.52 -22.75 17.89
N LEU A 448 14.60 -22.80 18.67
CA LEU A 448 14.77 -21.99 19.87
C LEU A 448 14.72 -20.49 19.54
N ARG A 449 14.11 -19.73 20.45
CA ARG A 449 13.97 -18.28 20.38
C ARG A 449 14.37 -17.65 21.71
N SER A 450 15.05 -16.51 21.64
CA SER A 450 15.40 -15.70 22.80
C SER A 450 15.05 -14.24 22.54
N ARG A 451 14.17 -13.69 23.38
CA ARG A 451 13.59 -12.35 23.23
C ARG A 451 13.94 -11.48 24.43
N TYR A 452 14.54 -10.33 24.17
CA TYR A 452 14.81 -9.30 25.17
C TYR A 452 13.94 -8.07 24.93
N VAL A 453 13.32 -7.59 26.00
CA VAL A 453 12.34 -6.50 25.95
C VAL A 453 12.87 -5.28 26.69
N VAL A 454 12.66 -4.11 26.08
CA VAL A 454 12.81 -2.81 26.74
C VAL A 454 11.44 -2.16 26.80
N ALA A 455 10.97 -1.91 28.02
CA ALA A 455 9.73 -1.24 28.29
C ALA A 455 9.94 -0.03 29.21
N ASP A 456 9.15 1.01 28.98
CA ASP A 456 9.14 2.23 29.80
C ASP A 456 7.75 2.45 30.36
N LYS A 457 7.68 3.03 31.56
CA LYS A 457 6.40 3.52 32.10
C LYS A 457 5.98 4.79 31.35
N LYS A 458 4.70 4.83 30.93
CA LYS A 458 4.11 5.98 30.24
C LYS A 458 4.35 7.32 30.95
N TYR A 459 4.35 7.32 32.29
CA TYR A 459 4.85 8.43 33.10
C TYR A 459 6.02 7.93 33.94
N LYS A 460 7.10 8.70 34.01
CA LYS A 460 8.41 8.31 34.60
C LYS A 460 8.36 7.67 36.00
N LEU A 461 7.24 7.79 36.74
CA LEU A 461 7.01 7.23 38.08
C LEU A 461 5.72 6.40 38.23
N PHE A 462 4.80 6.41 37.26
CA PHE A 462 3.49 5.73 37.34
C PHE A 462 2.85 5.49 35.96
N GLY A 463 1.85 4.62 35.89
CA GLY A 463 1.17 4.28 34.63
C GLY A 463 1.60 2.93 34.05
N LYS A 464 0.88 2.50 33.00
CA LYS A 464 1.10 1.22 32.34
C LYS A 464 2.49 1.18 31.71
N GLU A 465 3.14 0.03 31.83
CA GLU A 465 4.39 -0.27 31.17
C GLU A 465 4.12 -0.48 29.68
N GLU A 466 4.86 0.25 28.84
CA GLU A 466 4.75 0.23 27.39
C GLU A 466 6.05 -0.29 26.80
N THR A 467 5.97 -1.39 26.06
CA THR A 467 7.08 -1.92 25.27
C THR A 467 7.53 -0.87 24.25
N LYS A 468 8.83 -0.62 24.19
CA LYS A 468 9.44 0.34 23.25
C LYS A 468 10.28 -0.36 22.20
N LEU A 469 11.06 -1.35 22.63
CA LEU A 469 11.99 -2.09 21.78
C LEU A 469 11.99 -3.57 22.14
N ILE A 470 12.04 -4.43 21.12
CA ILE A 470 12.31 -5.85 21.25
C ILE A 470 13.54 -6.20 20.40
N VAL A 471 14.45 -6.99 20.96
CA VAL A 471 15.55 -7.62 20.22
C VAL A 471 15.41 -9.13 20.38
N GLU A 472 15.21 -9.85 19.28
CA GLU A 472 14.89 -11.28 19.29
C GLU A 472 15.76 -12.04 18.29
N ALA A 473 16.35 -13.14 18.75
CA ALA A 473 16.99 -14.14 17.90
C ALA A 473 16.09 -15.38 17.84
N ALA A 474 15.87 -15.89 16.64
CA ALA A 474 15.03 -17.05 16.37
C ALA A 474 15.74 -18.01 15.43
N VAL A 475 15.67 -19.31 15.70
CA VAL A 475 16.08 -20.35 14.76
C VAL A 475 14.86 -20.81 13.97
N LEU A 476 15.04 -21.02 12.67
CA LEU A 476 14.03 -21.51 11.75
C LEU A 476 14.60 -22.71 10.98
N GLY A 477 14.06 -23.88 11.26
CA GLY A 477 14.37 -25.14 10.57
C GLY A 477 13.15 -26.05 10.45
N HIS A 478 13.27 -27.06 9.60
CA HIS A 478 12.20 -28.00 9.28
C HIS A 478 12.12 -29.14 10.30
N LEU A 479 11.54 -28.88 11.47
CA LEU A 479 11.52 -29.83 12.60
C LEU A 479 11.02 -31.24 12.24
N LEU A 480 10.05 -31.35 11.33
CA LEU A 480 9.53 -32.64 10.88
C LEU A 480 10.55 -33.45 10.08
N GLU A 481 11.43 -32.82 9.30
CA GLU A 481 12.48 -33.53 8.57
C GLU A 481 13.46 -34.20 9.54
N TYR A 482 13.91 -33.46 10.55
CA TYR A 482 14.78 -34.02 11.58
C TYR A 482 14.11 -35.15 12.36
N ALA A 483 12.80 -35.04 12.63
CA ALA A 483 12.07 -36.03 13.40
C ALA A 483 11.73 -37.31 12.60
N GLU A 484 11.41 -37.19 11.30
CA GLU A 484 11.03 -38.31 10.43
C GLU A 484 12.24 -38.98 9.74
N ASN A 485 13.21 -38.17 9.32
CA ASN A 485 14.35 -38.59 8.49
C ASN A 485 15.69 -38.59 9.26
N GLY A 486 15.77 -37.88 10.39
CA GLY A 486 17.02 -37.72 11.15
C GLY A 486 17.97 -36.66 10.58
N PHE A 487 17.61 -36.05 9.46
CA PHE A 487 18.40 -35.02 8.77
C PHE A 487 17.49 -34.09 7.96
N ASP A 488 18.04 -32.95 7.56
CA ASP A 488 17.42 -31.96 6.69
C ASP A 488 18.40 -31.57 5.58
N THR A 489 17.86 -31.35 4.38
CA THR A 489 18.60 -30.86 3.22
C THR A 489 17.99 -29.61 2.60
N ARG A 490 16.88 -29.12 3.14
CA ARG A 490 16.09 -28.03 2.58
C ARG A 490 16.56 -26.71 3.17
N THR A 491 16.86 -25.75 2.29
CA THR A 491 17.05 -24.35 2.67
C THR A 491 15.70 -23.72 2.99
N VAL A 492 15.66 -22.77 3.93
CA VAL A 492 14.45 -21.99 4.23
C VAL A 492 14.01 -21.18 3.02
N THR A 493 12.73 -21.26 2.70
CA THR A 493 12.13 -20.61 1.55
C THR A 493 11.53 -19.25 1.86
N LEU A 494 11.21 -18.47 0.82
CA LEU A 494 10.60 -17.15 0.98
C LEU A 494 9.22 -17.22 1.64
N SER A 495 8.41 -18.23 1.32
CA SER A 495 7.08 -18.41 1.89
C SER A 495 7.13 -18.73 3.39
N GLU A 496 8.03 -19.62 3.78
CA GLU A 496 8.27 -19.97 5.19
C GLU A 496 8.73 -18.74 5.97
N LEU A 497 9.65 -17.96 5.42
CA LEU A 497 10.11 -16.71 6.02
C LEU A 497 8.96 -15.70 6.18
N LEU A 498 8.14 -15.48 5.15
CA LEU A 498 7.02 -14.55 5.19
C LEU A 498 5.96 -14.97 6.22
N SER A 499 5.65 -16.27 6.30
CA SER A 499 4.68 -16.81 7.27
C SER A 499 5.06 -16.50 8.73
N VAL A 500 6.37 -16.45 9.01
CA VAL A 500 6.94 -16.13 10.31
C VAL A 500 6.99 -14.60 10.49
N LEU A 501 7.51 -13.88 9.49
CA LEU A 501 7.74 -12.44 9.54
C LEU A 501 6.45 -11.63 9.72
N THR A 502 5.37 -12.00 9.02
CA THR A 502 4.07 -11.31 9.10
C THR A 502 3.53 -11.28 10.53
N LYS A 503 3.75 -12.34 11.33
CA LYS A 503 3.34 -12.38 12.73
C LYS A 503 4.08 -11.35 13.58
N TYR A 504 5.36 -11.11 13.29
CA TYR A 504 6.15 -10.10 13.99
C TYR A 504 5.75 -8.68 13.60
N ILE A 505 5.53 -8.43 12.30
CA ILE A 505 5.08 -7.13 11.79
C ILE A 505 3.77 -6.72 12.45
N ASN A 506 2.76 -7.59 12.38
CA ASN A 506 1.42 -7.30 12.93
C ASN A 506 1.51 -7.00 14.44
N ARG A 507 2.26 -7.80 15.21
CA ARG A 507 2.43 -7.59 16.66
C ARG A 507 3.16 -6.27 16.98
N ALA A 508 4.21 -5.94 16.23
CA ALA A 508 4.98 -4.71 16.43
C ALA A 508 4.20 -3.45 16.07
N GLU A 509 3.39 -3.52 15.00
CA GLU A 509 2.50 -2.43 14.59
C GLU A 509 1.36 -2.21 15.61
N LEU A 510 0.64 -3.26 15.99
CA LEU A 510 -0.41 -3.19 17.02
C LEU A 510 0.14 -2.73 18.38
N GLY A 511 1.33 -3.18 18.75
CA GLY A 511 2.00 -2.82 19.99
C GLY A 511 2.74 -1.48 19.96
N ASN A 512 2.87 -0.85 18.78
CA ASN A 512 3.62 0.37 18.52
C ASN A 512 5.05 0.37 19.13
N TYR A 513 5.81 -0.68 18.85
CA TYR A 513 7.20 -0.83 19.29
C TYR A 513 8.12 -1.21 18.12
N PHE A 514 9.42 -0.97 18.28
CA PHE A 514 10.40 -1.38 17.27
C PHE A 514 10.90 -2.80 17.57
N HIS A 515 10.92 -3.66 16.57
CA HIS A 515 11.35 -5.05 16.68
C HIS A 515 12.58 -5.28 15.82
N VAL A 516 13.69 -5.67 16.43
CA VAL A 516 14.88 -6.14 15.70
C VAL A 516 14.93 -7.65 15.77
N LEU A 517 14.81 -8.28 14.61
CA LEU A 517 14.66 -9.72 14.47
C LEU A 517 15.86 -10.32 13.71
N GLY A 518 16.54 -11.26 14.35
CA GLY A 518 17.52 -12.13 13.71
C GLY A 518 16.92 -13.51 13.50
N ILE A 519 16.77 -13.95 12.25
CA ILE A 519 16.31 -15.31 11.93
C ILE A 519 17.50 -16.12 11.43
N ALA A 520 17.83 -17.19 12.13
CA ALA A 520 18.91 -18.08 11.79
C ALA A 520 18.40 -19.39 11.20
N SER A 521 19.12 -19.94 10.22
CA SER A 521 18.82 -21.25 9.64
C SER A 521 20.08 -22.12 9.62
N VAL A 522 19.93 -23.38 10.01
CA VAL A 522 21.00 -24.38 10.01
C VAL A 522 21.35 -24.81 8.59
N THR A 523 20.34 -24.96 7.74
CA THR A 523 20.50 -25.28 6.31
C THR A 523 20.59 -24.01 5.46
N GLY A 524 20.56 -22.83 6.08
CA GLY A 524 20.51 -21.50 5.45
C GLY A 524 19.25 -21.24 4.63
N PHE A 525 19.37 -20.38 3.62
CA PHE A 525 18.24 -19.77 2.91
C PHE A 525 18.34 -19.99 1.40
N ASP A 526 17.20 -20.06 0.73
CA ASP A 526 17.16 -20.15 -0.73
C ASP A 526 17.67 -18.83 -1.38
N LYS A 527 17.97 -18.88 -2.68
CA LYS A 527 18.48 -17.71 -3.41
C LYS A 527 17.44 -16.58 -3.47
N LYS A 528 16.15 -16.90 -3.60
CA LYS A 528 15.07 -15.91 -3.73
C LYS A 528 14.90 -15.10 -2.44
N VAL A 529 15.04 -15.73 -1.27
CA VAL A 529 15.05 -15.09 0.04
C VAL A 529 16.16 -14.05 0.11
N LEU A 530 17.37 -14.43 -0.30
CA LEU A 530 18.53 -13.53 -0.28
C LEU A 530 18.33 -12.36 -1.26
N GLU A 531 17.78 -12.62 -2.45
CA GLU A 531 17.42 -11.58 -3.44
C GLU A 531 16.35 -10.60 -2.92
N HIS A 532 15.41 -11.03 -2.07
CA HIS A 532 14.37 -10.14 -1.52
C HIS A 532 14.79 -9.41 -0.23
N ILE A 533 15.99 -9.66 0.27
CA ILE A 533 16.50 -9.05 1.52
C ILE A 533 17.73 -8.20 1.26
N ASN A 534 18.58 -8.60 0.32
CA ASN A 534 19.87 -7.97 0.06
C ASN A 534 20.10 -7.77 -1.45
N SER A 535 19.10 -7.24 -2.17
CA SER A 535 19.25 -6.84 -3.58
C SER A 535 19.68 -5.38 -3.71
N ASN A 536 20.37 -5.07 -4.79
CA ASN A 536 20.67 -3.70 -5.20
C ASN A 536 19.44 -2.99 -5.80
N ASP A 537 18.38 -3.73 -6.14
CA ASP A 537 17.13 -3.20 -6.69
C ASP A 537 16.18 -2.82 -5.54
N PHE A 538 15.98 -1.51 -5.35
CA PHE A 538 15.18 -0.93 -4.25
C PHE A 538 13.79 -1.54 -4.06
N HIS A 539 13.12 -1.97 -5.14
CA HIS A 539 11.76 -2.51 -5.08
C HIS A 539 11.66 -3.93 -4.50
N ASN A 540 12.78 -4.66 -4.42
CA ASN A 540 12.79 -6.06 -4.00
C ASN A 540 13.15 -6.22 -2.51
N ASN A 541 13.61 -5.17 -1.83
CA ASN A 541 14.10 -5.27 -0.47
C ASN A 541 13.00 -5.12 0.58
N PHE A 542 13.01 -6.01 1.57
CA PHE A 542 12.15 -5.89 2.74
C PHE A 542 12.38 -4.56 3.49
N VAL A 543 11.31 -3.80 3.69
CA VAL A 543 11.28 -2.58 4.50
C VAL A 543 10.02 -2.56 5.35
N SER A 544 10.19 -2.46 6.67
CA SER A 544 9.08 -2.24 7.60
C SER A 544 9.39 -1.08 8.54
N ARG A 545 8.36 -0.29 8.86
CA ARG A 545 8.47 0.79 9.85
C ARG A 545 8.80 0.25 11.24
N TYR A 546 8.20 -0.88 11.61
CA TYR A 546 8.26 -1.42 12.97
C TYR A 546 9.23 -2.61 13.12
N VAL A 547 9.69 -3.21 12.01
CA VAL A 547 10.57 -4.38 12.04
C VAL A 547 11.83 -4.15 11.21
N SER A 548 12.99 -4.48 11.78
CA SER A 548 14.25 -4.67 11.06
C SER A 548 14.67 -6.14 11.12
N LEU A 549 15.08 -6.69 9.99
CA LEU A 549 15.37 -8.12 9.82
C LEU A 549 16.81 -8.34 9.37
N CYS A 550 17.50 -9.30 10.01
CA CYS A 550 18.68 -9.94 9.44
C CYS A 550 18.52 -11.46 9.44
N LEU A 551 19.06 -12.10 8.41
CA LEU A 551 19.13 -13.54 8.28
C LEU A 551 20.53 -14.03 8.62
N VAL A 552 20.65 -15.15 9.31
CA VAL A 552 21.92 -15.73 9.72
C VAL A 552 22.03 -17.16 9.21
N ASP A 553 22.98 -17.42 8.33
CA ASP A 553 23.33 -18.77 7.92
C ASP A 553 24.25 -19.38 8.99
N LEU A 554 23.78 -20.41 9.69
CA LEU A 554 24.55 -21.01 10.79
C LEU A 554 25.64 -21.98 10.32
N GLU A 555 25.60 -22.40 9.05
CA GLU A 555 26.62 -23.23 8.43
C GLU A 555 27.81 -22.35 8.02
N THR A 556 27.56 -21.24 7.31
CA THR A 556 28.62 -20.33 6.84
C THR A 556 28.99 -19.24 7.85
N GLY A 557 28.09 -18.91 8.77
CA GLY A 557 28.23 -17.80 9.71
C GLY A 557 27.92 -16.42 9.09
N GLU A 558 27.46 -16.38 7.85
CA GLU A 558 27.12 -15.15 7.13
C GLU A 558 25.83 -14.52 7.67
N VAL A 559 25.78 -13.18 7.60
CA VAL A 559 24.60 -12.40 8.01
C VAL A 559 24.13 -11.55 6.84
N PHE A 560 22.91 -11.78 6.39
CA PHE A 560 22.26 -11.07 5.29
C PHE A 560 21.23 -10.08 5.83
N TYR A 561 21.20 -8.87 5.31
CA TYR A 561 20.28 -7.82 5.72
C TYR A 561 20.13 -6.79 4.60
N ASN A 562 19.09 -5.96 4.67
CA ASN A 562 18.92 -4.86 3.74
C ASN A 562 19.92 -3.74 4.08
N GLU A 563 20.92 -3.50 3.21
CA GLU A 563 21.93 -2.46 3.43
C GLU A 563 21.37 -1.04 3.52
N SER A 564 20.18 -0.82 2.94
CA SER A 564 19.44 0.46 3.02
C SER A 564 18.77 0.67 4.37
N ASP A 565 18.65 -0.36 5.22
CA ASP A 565 18.12 -0.22 6.57
C ASP A 565 19.25 0.15 7.56
N ASP A 566 19.53 1.44 7.70
CA ASP A 566 20.53 1.93 8.64
C ASP A 566 20.23 1.58 10.11
N ARG A 567 18.97 1.30 10.45
CA ARG A 567 18.53 1.06 11.83
C ARG A 567 19.09 -0.25 12.36
N ILE A 568 19.29 -1.27 11.50
CA ILE A 568 19.76 -2.59 11.93
C ILE A 568 21.27 -2.65 12.17
N LYS A 569 22.05 -1.75 11.57
CA LYS A 569 23.53 -1.80 11.58
C LYS A 569 24.13 -1.87 12.99
N ALA A 570 23.55 -1.15 13.95
CA ALA A 570 24.00 -1.17 15.35
C ALA A 570 23.73 -2.51 16.07
N TYR A 571 22.80 -3.32 15.56
CA TYR A 571 22.36 -4.58 16.14
C TYR A 571 23.05 -5.79 15.52
N LEU A 572 23.55 -5.70 14.28
CA LEU A 572 24.20 -6.82 13.57
C LEU A 572 25.27 -7.58 14.40
N PRO A 573 26.15 -6.93 15.19
CA PRO A 573 27.13 -7.65 16.01
C PRO A 573 26.52 -8.63 17.03
N LEU A 574 25.27 -8.38 17.46
CA LEU A 574 24.52 -9.24 18.38
C LEU A 574 24.13 -10.56 17.72
N PHE A 575 23.81 -10.52 16.42
CA PHE A 575 23.32 -11.67 15.66
C PHE A 575 24.43 -12.46 14.96
N LYS A 576 25.65 -11.92 14.83
CA LYS A 576 26.77 -12.69 14.27
C LYS A 576 27.07 -13.93 15.13
N PRO A 577 27.31 -15.13 14.57
CA PRO A 577 27.58 -16.32 15.39
C PRO A 577 28.92 -16.27 16.14
N LEU A 578 29.96 -15.67 15.56
CA LEU A 578 31.29 -15.60 16.18
C LEU A 578 31.42 -14.44 17.17
N PHE A 579 32.22 -14.65 18.23
CA PHE A 579 32.71 -13.58 19.11
C PHE A 579 33.90 -12.85 18.47
N ASP A 580 34.10 -11.59 18.85
CA ASP A 580 35.25 -10.80 18.37
C ASP A 580 36.58 -11.44 18.81
N GLU A 581 36.61 -12.11 19.96
CA GLU A 581 37.78 -12.85 20.48
C GLU A 581 38.12 -14.08 19.64
N GLU A 582 37.11 -14.79 19.12
CA GLU A 582 37.31 -15.96 18.24
C GLU A 582 37.81 -15.52 16.87
N LYS A 583 37.23 -14.44 16.33
CA LYS A 583 37.73 -13.80 15.10
C LYS A 583 39.17 -13.33 15.29
N MET A 584 39.47 -12.69 16.42
CA MET A 584 40.83 -12.25 16.73
C MET A 584 41.81 -13.43 16.83
N ARG A 585 41.42 -14.56 17.43
CA ARG A 585 42.26 -15.77 17.47
C ARG A 585 42.54 -16.30 16.06
N ALA A 586 41.52 -16.43 15.22
CA ALA A 586 41.68 -16.87 13.83
C ALA A 586 42.57 -15.92 13.01
N ILE A 587 42.39 -14.60 13.17
CA ILE A 587 43.26 -13.59 12.56
C ILE A 587 44.69 -13.75 13.06
N ARG A 588 44.90 -13.94 14.37
CA ARG A 588 46.25 -14.14 14.95
C ARG A 588 46.90 -15.40 14.40
N GLU A 589 46.20 -16.52 14.35
CA GLU A 589 46.70 -17.77 13.77
C GLU A 589 47.06 -17.59 12.29
N HIS A 590 46.20 -16.92 11.51
CA HIS A 590 46.46 -16.63 10.10
C HIS A 590 47.68 -15.70 9.90
N VAL A 591 47.82 -14.66 10.74
CA VAL A 591 48.98 -13.76 10.72
C VAL A 591 50.26 -14.51 11.10
N VAL A 592 50.23 -15.34 12.13
CA VAL A 592 51.39 -16.16 12.55
C VAL A 592 51.78 -17.13 11.44
N GLY A 593 50.84 -17.87 10.86
CA GLY A 593 51.13 -18.76 9.72
C GLY A 593 51.71 -18.00 8.52
N ARG A 594 51.27 -16.76 8.28
CA ARG A 594 51.84 -15.91 7.22
C ARG A 594 53.25 -15.41 7.56
N LEU A 595 53.52 -15.08 8.82
CA LEU A 595 54.85 -14.70 9.31
C LEU A 595 55.84 -15.87 9.21
N GLU A 596 55.38 -17.10 9.38
CA GLU A 596 56.19 -18.31 9.18
C GLU A 596 56.53 -18.55 7.70
N LEU A 597 55.61 -18.20 6.78
CA LEU A 597 55.77 -18.46 5.34
C LEU A 597 56.43 -17.32 4.55
N LYS A 598 56.15 -16.06 4.90
CA LYS A 598 56.51 -14.88 4.09
C LYS A 598 57.23 -13.78 4.87
N ASP A 599 57.66 -14.04 6.11
CA ASP A 599 58.40 -13.15 7.02
C ASP A 599 57.69 -11.82 7.41
N PHE A 600 56.60 -11.44 6.72
CA PHE A 600 55.77 -10.27 7.04
C PHE A 600 54.31 -10.48 6.63
N ALA A 601 53.41 -9.75 7.27
CA ALA A 601 51.99 -9.69 6.94
C ALA A 601 51.52 -8.24 6.80
N VAL A 602 50.74 -7.96 5.76
CA VAL A 602 50.23 -6.62 5.43
C VAL A 602 48.80 -6.47 5.94
N LEU A 603 48.51 -5.39 6.67
CA LEU A 603 47.21 -5.19 7.32
C LEU A 603 46.05 -5.29 6.32
N ASP A 604 46.11 -4.58 5.20
CA ASP A 604 45.00 -4.53 4.25
C ASP A 604 44.74 -5.89 3.59
N ARG A 605 45.78 -6.69 3.34
CA ARG A 605 45.63 -8.08 2.89
C ARG A 605 45.07 -9.01 3.96
N ILE A 606 45.45 -8.83 5.22
CA ILE A 606 44.89 -9.62 6.33
C ILE A 606 43.40 -9.28 6.55
N VAL A 607 43.03 -8.01 6.35
CA VAL A 607 41.63 -7.57 6.41
C VAL A 607 40.81 -8.21 5.29
N GLU A 608 41.36 -8.31 4.08
CA GLU A 608 40.72 -8.97 2.95
C GLU A 608 40.66 -10.50 3.09
N GLU A 609 41.74 -11.14 3.54
CA GLU A 609 41.90 -12.59 3.53
C GLU A 609 41.36 -13.29 4.80
N ALA A 610 41.32 -12.60 5.94
CA ALA A 610 41.04 -13.21 7.24
C ALA A 610 39.93 -12.51 8.05
N THR A 611 39.22 -11.56 7.45
CA THR A 611 38.10 -10.86 8.10
C THR A 611 36.94 -10.59 7.14
N ASP A 612 35.77 -10.21 7.67
CA ASP A 612 34.61 -9.76 6.86
C ASP A 612 34.82 -8.39 6.15
N GLY A 613 36.04 -7.83 6.16
CA GLY A 613 36.33 -6.49 5.64
C GLY A 613 35.83 -5.33 6.52
N GLY A 614 35.84 -4.11 5.96
CA GLY A 614 35.34 -2.88 6.60
C GLY A 614 36.15 -2.38 7.82
N GLU A 615 35.66 -1.33 8.49
CA GLU A 615 36.36 -0.71 9.63
C GLU A 615 36.46 -1.64 10.85
N GLY A 616 35.46 -2.50 11.07
CA GLY A 616 35.45 -3.48 12.16
C GLY A 616 36.52 -4.55 12.00
N GLY A 617 36.63 -5.14 10.80
CA GLY A 617 37.69 -6.10 10.45
C GLY A 617 39.08 -5.45 10.53
N ARG A 618 39.22 -4.23 10.02
CA ARG A 618 40.46 -3.44 10.11
C ARG A 618 40.88 -3.18 11.55
N ARG A 619 39.94 -2.86 12.44
CA ARG A 619 40.20 -2.64 13.87
C ARG A 619 40.69 -3.93 14.56
N LEU A 620 40.06 -5.07 14.28
CA LEU A 620 40.44 -6.36 14.85
C LEU A 620 41.80 -6.84 14.34
N ALA A 621 42.07 -6.74 13.03
CA ALA A 621 43.36 -7.07 12.44
C ALA A 621 44.49 -6.18 12.96
N LYS A 622 44.24 -4.87 13.09
CA LYS A 622 45.18 -3.93 13.69
C LYS A 622 45.47 -4.27 15.16
N LYS A 623 44.44 -4.61 15.93
CA LYS A 623 44.60 -5.06 17.32
C LYS A 623 45.45 -6.35 17.40
N ALA A 624 45.18 -7.33 16.54
CA ALA A 624 45.95 -8.57 16.47
C ALA A 624 47.45 -8.33 16.17
N PHE A 625 47.78 -7.39 15.28
CA PHE A 625 49.16 -7.00 15.00
C PHE A 625 49.88 -6.47 16.25
N TYR A 626 49.26 -5.53 16.96
CA TYR A 626 49.85 -4.95 18.18
C TYR A 626 49.89 -5.93 19.36
N ASP A 627 48.94 -6.85 19.46
CA ASP A 627 48.98 -7.89 20.49
C ASP A 627 50.11 -8.90 20.20
N LEU A 628 50.35 -9.27 18.93
CA LEU A 628 51.51 -10.08 18.53
C LEU A 628 52.85 -9.37 18.78
N GLU A 629 52.91 -8.05 18.63
CA GLU A 629 54.10 -7.26 18.97
C GLU A 629 54.38 -7.24 20.48
N LYS A 630 53.35 -7.04 21.31
CA LYS A 630 53.49 -7.11 22.77
C LYS A 630 53.96 -8.48 23.25
N GLU A 631 53.58 -9.54 22.56
CA GLU A 631 53.98 -10.91 22.83
C GLU A 631 55.36 -11.26 22.23
N GLY A 632 56.01 -10.33 21.51
CA GLY A 632 57.35 -10.52 20.94
C GLY A 632 57.41 -11.42 19.70
N ILE A 633 56.27 -11.76 19.11
CA ILE A 633 56.16 -12.66 17.95
C ILE A 633 56.47 -11.94 16.63
N GLY A 634 56.32 -10.61 16.59
CA GLY A 634 56.70 -9.76 15.45
C GLY A 634 56.85 -8.29 15.84
N GLU A 635 57.28 -7.45 14.90
CA GLU A 635 57.44 -6.00 15.06
C GLU A 635 56.48 -5.29 14.09
N VAL A 636 55.63 -4.41 14.62
CA VAL A 636 54.67 -3.65 13.82
C VAL A 636 55.36 -2.39 13.33
N ARG A 637 55.35 -2.18 12.01
CA ARG A 637 55.93 -0.98 11.39
C ARG A 637 55.09 -0.49 10.24
N TYR A 638 55.29 0.77 9.89
CA TYR A 638 54.67 1.36 8.72
C TYR A 638 55.63 1.28 7.53
N ASP A 639 55.21 0.60 6.47
CA ASP A 639 55.91 0.51 5.21
C ASP A 639 55.32 1.52 4.20
N LYS A 640 56.17 2.17 3.41
CA LYS A 640 55.73 3.24 2.49
C LYS A 640 54.95 2.71 1.29
N GLU A 641 55.17 1.46 0.89
CA GLU A 641 54.53 0.83 -0.26
C GLU A 641 53.31 0.00 0.16
N PHE A 642 53.38 -0.68 1.32
CA PHE A 642 52.37 -1.63 1.76
C PHE A 642 51.51 -1.17 2.95
N GLY A 643 51.80 0.00 3.54
CA GLY A 643 51.07 0.51 4.70
C GLY A 643 51.46 -0.20 6.01
N LEU A 644 50.51 -0.44 6.91
CA LEU A 644 50.82 -1.06 8.21
C LEU A 644 51.14 -2.56 8.04
N VAL A 645 52.32 -2.99 8.49
CA VAL A 645 52.78 -4.38 8.41
C VAL A 645 53.24 -4.88 9.77
N VAL A 646 53.18 -6.20 9.98
CA VAL A 646 53.88 -6.89 11.07
C VAL A 646 54.95 -7.79 10.45
N ALA A 647 56.18 -7.73 10.95
CA ALA A 647 57.32 -8.47 10.44
C ALA A 647 57.95 -9.36 11.53
N ASN A 648 58.49 -10.50 11.15
CA ASN A 648 59.10 -11.45 12.10
C ASN A 648 60.38 -10.87 12.72
N THR A 649 60.48 -10.92 14.06
CA THR A 649 61.61 -10.36 14.84
C THR A 649 62.86 -11.24 14.82
N ARG A 650 62.76 -12.53 14.44
CA ARG A 650 63.87 -13.50 14.57
C ARG A 650 65.03 -13.38 13.57
N LYS A 651 65.02 -12.40 12.66
CA LYS A 651 66.09 -12.24 11.64
C LYS A 651 66.83 -10.90 11.65
N LYS A 652 66.62 -10.04 12.66
CA LYS A 652 67.44 -8.81 12.82
C LYS A 652 68.91 -9.09 13.24
N GLU A 653 69.30 -10.33 13.49
CA GLU A 653 70.71 -10.70 13.77
C GLU A 653 71.53 -11.13 12.54
N VAL A 654 70.95 -11.16 11.33
CA VAL A 654 71.72 -11.41 10.10
C VAL A 654 71.33 -10.39 9.03
N MET A 655 71.68 -9.12 9.27
CA MET A 655 71.84 -8.13 8.21
C MET A 655 72.91 -7.12 8.58
#